data_AF-A0A9D6IMK6-F1
#
_entry.id   AF-A0A9D6IMK6-F1
#
_cell.length_a   1.000
_cell.length_b   1.000
_cell.length_c   1.000
_cell.angle_alpha   90.00
_cell.angle_beta   90.00
_cell.angle_gamma   90.00
#
_symmetry.space_group_name_H-M   'P 1'
#
loop_
_entity.id
_entity.type
_entity.pdbx_description
1 polymer ?
#
loop_
_entity_poly.entity_id
_entity_poly.type
_entity_poly.pdbx_seq_one_letter_code
_entity_poly.pdbx_strand_id
1 'polypeptide(L)'
;MWNIVRAAALAAIFIVPARAQVQPAINRVYPALVRIHVVMVDYARGREQKFEASGSGAIITPEGHVITNHHVAGKATRITVTLSTKEEVEASLIGSDALADIAIIKLDLGARKDPSQPIPVAVFGDSDALRVGDPVLAMGSPLALSQSVTMGIVSNLDMMIPRAMSSGGGFKLDGEDVGSLVKWIGHDAQIFPGNSGGPLVNLKGEIVGINDIGFGLGGAIPGNLAKQVAAEIRGRGEVRRSWTGLELQPLLKGNGDQGVLVSGVIDGSPAARAGIQAGDIMLSYDRQPLAVRFYEQIPPVNRMLLQTPIGKQIEVVIRRDRAGAVVGERKIVELTTELRPKVQGREIELRSWGLTGCELTPLVARELQRTGATGALVTSVRPGGPAAEAKPPIAEDDVVVEVRGQKVESLDALVALTDAIAKGMAKPVPALVAFERGDERFVTVVKLGPAPPEERSMEAQKAWFPAGTQVLTAPLAEALGLSGKAGVRVTQVYPGTAVEAAGIQVGDIVLAIDGEPIPATQPEDVQVLPAMVRQRKIGSKAELTIVRAGKELEVEIELPARPPEGKELPDYKNEPFEFTVREIAFKDRVENQWPAEVEGALVSSVETGGWAALANLKVGDLILAVDSMPIPDVKSLTAAMEDVAKRRPAWLIFQVRRGIHTMFVELEPTWRVEP
;
A
#
# COMPACT_ATOMS: atom_id res chain seq x y z
N MET A 1 66.19 9.77 -49.32
CA MET A 1 66.54 9.43 -47.92
C MET A 1 65.39 9.90 -47.04
N TRP A 2 64.30 9.14 -46.87
CA TRP A 2 64.07 8.14 -45.79
C TRP A 2 64.38 8.74 -44.40
N ASN A 3 63.48 8.94 -43.42
CA ASN A 3 62.05 8.70 -43.26
C ASN A 3 61.58 9.67 -42.15
N ILE A 4 60.71 10.63 -42.49
CA ILE A 4 59.90 11.41 -41.52
C ILE A 4 58.50 10.82 -41.55
N VAL A 5 58.31 9.64 -40.97
CA VAL A 5 56.97 9.10 -40.63
C VAL A 5 57.16 8.10 -39.49
N ARG A 6 56.90 8.52 -38.23
CA ARG A 6 56.46 7.69 -37.08
C ARG A 6 56.54 8.50 -35.79
N ALA A 7 55.71 9.53 -35.66
CA ALA A 7 55.44 10.17 -34.37
C ALA A 7 54.03 10.80 -34.32
N ALA A 8 53.06 10.19 -35.00
CA ALA A 8 51.66 10.65 -35.01
C ALA A 8 50.67 9.47 -34.96
N ALA A 9 51.04 8.37 -34.31
CA ALA A 9 50.20 7.17 -34.23
C ALA A 9 50.03 6.62 -32.79
N LEU A 10 50.22 7.45 -31.76
CA LEU A 10 50.15 7.02 -30.35
C LEU A 10 49.31 7.92 -29.44
N ALA A 11 48.54 8.87 -29.99
CA ALA A 11 47.68 9.78 -29.22
C ALA A 11 46.20 9.79 -29.69
N ALA A 12 45.73 8.68 -30.25
CA ALA A 12 44.32 8.50 -30.61
C ALA A 12 43.83 7.11 -30.17
N ILE A 13 44.07 6.76 -28.91
CA ILE A 13 43.28 5.70 -28.26
C ILE A 13 42.01 6.39 -27.78
N PHE A 14 41.04 6.44 -28.69
CA PHE A 14 39.61 6.63 -28.51
C PHE A 14 39.11 6.79 -27.07
N ILE A 15 39.02 8.03 -26.59
CA ILE A 15 37.89 8.41 -25.74
C ILE A 15 36.72 8.56 -26.71
N VAL A 16 36.04 7.45 -27.04
CA VAL A 16 34.67 7.57 -27.55
C VAL A 16 33.90 8.26 -26.43
N PRO A 17 33.25 9.43 -26.66
CA PRO A 17 32.46 10.05 -25.61
C PRO A 17 31.43 9.03 -25.14
N ALA A 18 31.28 8.82 -23.82
CA ALA A 18 30.43 7.79 -23.23
C ALA A 18 29.02 7.72 -23.87
N ARG A 19 28.50 8.87 -24.32
CA ARG A 19 27.27 8.97 -25.10
C ARG A 19 27.24 8.07 -26.35
N ALA A 20 28.29 8.01 -27.16
CA ALA A 20 28.31 7.21 -28.38
C ALA A 20 28.33 5.69 -28.11
N GLN A 21 28.76 5.26 -26.91
CA GLN A 21 28.70 3.85 -26.50
C GLN A 21 27.34 3.46 -25.94
N VAL A 22 26.65 4.39 -25.25
CA VAL A 22 25.40 4.14 -24.53
C VAL A 22 24.16 4.40 -25.38
N GLN A 23 24.22 5.36 -26.31
CA GLN A 23 23.08 5.77 -27.13
C GLN A 23 22.43 4.63 -27.94
N PRO A 24 23.18 3.67 -28.53
CA PRO A 24 22.57 2.54 -29.23
C PRO A 24 21.69 1.68 -28.30
N ALA A 25 22.14 1.41 -27.07
CA ALA A 25 21.37 0.66 -26.08
C ALA A 25 20.10 1.44 -25.66
N ILE A 26 20.23 2.75 -25.41
CA ILE A 26 19.10 3.63 -25.11
C ILE A 26 18.05 3.57 -26.24
N ASN A 27 18.47 3.80 -27.48
CA ASN A 27 17.56 3.82 -28.64
C ASN A 27 16.84 2.50 -28.85
N ARG A 28 17.48 1.39 -28.48
CA ARG A 28 16.90 0.05 -28.59
C ARG A 28 15.86 -0.24 -27.51
N VAL A 29 16.06 0.26 -26.29
CA VAL A 29 15.28 -0.14 -25.11
C VAL A 29 14.23 0.89 -24.72
N TYR A 30 14.53 2.18 -24.82
CA TYR A 30 13.61 3.26 -24.43
C TYR A 30 12.22 3.13 -25.07
N PRO A 31 12.06 2.78 -26.35
CA PRO A 31 10.73 2.61 -26.92
C PRO A 31 9.87 1.57 -26.16
N ALA A 32 10.50 0.49 -25.67
CA ALA A 32 9.86 -0.62 -24.96
C ALA A 32 9.81 -0.42 -23.43
N LEU A 33 10.48 0.59 -22.90
CA LEU A 33 10.49 0.94 -21.48
C LEU A 33 9.19 1.68 -21.12
N VAL A 34 8.49 1.18 -20.11
CA VAL A 34 7.20 1.74 -19.70
C VAL A 34 7.21 2.16 -18.23
N ARG A 35 6.38 3.15 -17.91
CA ARG A 35 6.02 3.50 -16.54
C ARG A 35 4.78 2.73 -16.15
N ILE A 36 4.78 2.17 -14.95
CA ILE A 36 3.66 1.44 -14.38
C ILE A 36 3.15 2.25 -13.20
N HIS A 37 1.86 2.55 -13.19
CA HIS A 37 1.13 3.05 -12.04
C HIS A 37 0.11 1.99 -11.65
N VAL A 38 0.03 1.72 -10.35
CA VAL A 38 -0.85 0.69 -9.80
C VAL A 38 -1.64 1.24 -8.64
N VAL A 39 -2.85 0.71 -8.51
CA VAL A 39 -3.58 0.69 -7.24
C VAL A 39 -3.42 -0.71 -6.67
N MET A 40 -2.89 -0.81 -5.47
CA MET A 40 -2.75 -2.05 -4.72
C MET A 40 -3.69 -2.05 -3.53
N VAL A 41 -3.99 -3.24 -3.04
CA VAL A 41 -4.72 -3.46 -1.79
C VAL A 41 -3.77 -4.03 -0.74
N ASP A 42 -3.86 -3.50 0.46
CA ASP A 42 -3.27 -4.04 1.68
C ASP A 42 -4.38 -4.28 2.70
N TYR A 43 -4.18 -5.24 3.60
CA TYR A 43 -5.16 -5.64 4.58
C TYR A 43 -4.63 -5.33 5.98
N ALA A 44 -5.05 -4.19 6.51
CA ALA A 44 -4.52 -3.67 7.76
C ALA A 44 -5.62 -3.02 8.61
N ARG A 45 -5.48 -3.13 9.94
CA ARG A 45 -6.39 -2.54 10.93
C ARG A 45 -7.86 -2.98 10.72
N GLY A 46 -8.07 -4.21 10.28
CA GLY A 46 -9.37 -4.82 10.00
C GLY A 46 -10.10 -4.17 8.83
N ARG A 47 -9.37 -3.66 7.82
CA ARG A 47 -9.89 -3.08 6.58
C ARG A 47 -9.03 -3.47 5.38
N GLU A 48 -9.66 -3.59 4.23
CA GLU A 48 -8.97 -3.44 2.95
C GLU A 48 -8.62 -1.95 2.78
N GLN A 49 -7.36 -1.68 2.48
CA GLN A 49 -6.82 -0.34 2.27
C GLN A 49 -6.19 -0.29 0.89
N LYS A 50 -6.66 0.65 0.08
CA LYS A 50 -6.08 0.93 -1.23
C LYS A 50 -4.95 1.94 -1.08
N PHE A 51 -3.87 1.72 -1.82
CA PHE A 51 -2.77 2.66 -1.93
C PHE A 51 -2.21 2.64 -3.34
N GLU A 52 -1.63 3.76 -3.74
CA GLU A 52 -1.03 3.93 -5.05
C GLU A 52 0.48 3.64 -4.97
N ALA A 53 0.99 3.00 -6.02
CA ALA A 53 2.43 2.86 -6.22
C ALA A 53 2.79 3.06 -7.69
N SER A 54 4.07 3.28 -7.95
CA SER A 54 4.59 3.39 -9.31
C SER A 54 5.94 2.70 -9.42
N GLY A 55 6.16 2.09 -10.58
CA GLY A 55 7.41 1.44 -10.96
C GLY A 55 7.63 1.51 -12.45
N SER A 56 8.53 0.67 -12.93
CA SER A 56 8.90 0.56 -14.34
C SER A 56 8.68 -0.86 -14.85
N GLY A 57 8.68 -1.01 -16.17
CA GLY A 57 8.67 -2.32 -16.80
C GLY A 57 9.25 -2.26 -18.21
N ALA A 58 9.46 -3.43 -18.80
CA ALA A 58 9.87 -3.55 -20.21
C ALA A 58 8.88 -4.42 -20.97
N ILE A 59 8.44 -3.95 -22.14
CA ILE A 59 7.63 -4.74 -23.06
C ILE A 59 8.53 -5.84 -23.66
N ILE A 60 8.20 -7.10 -23.42
CA ILE A 60 9.04 -8.26 -23.80
C ILE A 60 8.43 -9.11 -24.92
N THR A 61 7.24 -8.75 -25.41
CA THR A 61 6.59 -9.46 -26.52
C THR A 61 5.76 -8.52 -27.40
N PRO A 62 5.55 -8.85 -28.69
CA PRO A 62 4.68 -8.08 -29.58
C PRO A 62 3.21 -8.06 -29.13
N GLU A 63 2.78 -9.07 -28.37
CA GLU A 63 1.43 -9.12 -27.81
C GLU A 63 1.25 -8.12 -26.65
N GLY A 64 2.29 -7.42 -26.20
CA GLY A 64 2.20 -6.43 -25.14
C GLY A 64 2.30 -6.99 -23.73
N HIS A 65 2.97 -8.15 -23.54
CA HIS A 65 3.42 -8.57 -22.21
C HIS A 65 4.56 -7.68 -21.75
N VAL A 66 4.44 -7.16 -20.52
CA VAL A 66 5.44 -6.33 -19.85
C VAL A 66 5.95 -7.09 -18.64
N ILE A 67 7.27 -7.17 -18.49
CA ILE A 67 7.92 -7.67 -17.28
C ILE A 67 8.16 -6.52 -16.31
N THR A 68 7.92 -6.78 -15.02
CA THR A 68 8.18 -5.88 -13.90
C THR A 68 8.40 -6.71 -12.63
N ASN A 69 8.56 -6.05 -11.47
CA ASN A 69 8.66 -6.74 -10.18
C ASN A 69 7.28 -7.16 -9.64
N HIS A 70 7.26 -8.21 -8.82
CA HIS A 70 6.08 -8.59 -8.05
C HIS A 70 5.71 -7.50 -7.04
N HIS A 71 6.68 -6.88 -6.35
CA HIS A 71 6.36 -5.79 -5.43
C HIS A 71 5.80 -4.52 -6.12
N VAL A 72 5.94 -4.40 -7.45
CA VAL A 72 5.37 -3.29 -8.24
C VAL A 72 3.93 -3.58 -8.66
N ALA A 73 3.63 -4.79 -9.15
CA ALA A 73 2.32 -5.07 -9.76
C ALA A 73 1.63 -6.36 -9.27
N GLY A 74 2.29 -7.15 -8.43
CA GLY A 74 1.85 -8.49 -8.02
C GLY A 74 0.56 -8.51 -7.21
N LYS A 75 0.21 -7.41 -6.54
CA LYS A 75 -1.04 -7.19 -5.79
C LYS A 75 -1.93 -6.10 -6.39
N ALA A 76 -1.65 -5.69 -7.62
CA ALA A 76 -2.38 -4.59 -8.22
C ALA A 76 -3.82 -5.00 -8.58
N THR A 77 -4.79 -4.22 -8.11
CA THR A 77 -6.20 -4.33 -8.52
C THR A 77 -6.48 -3.50 -9.76
N ARG A 78 -5.68 -2.46 -9.99
CA ARG A 78 -5.69 -1.66 -11.22
C ARG A 78 -4.28 -1.35 -11.68
N ILE A 79 -4.06 -1.37 -12.99
CA ILE A 79 -2.74 -1.13 -13.60
C ILE A 79 -2.93 -0.20 -14.80
N THR A 80 -2.28 0.96 -14.74
CA THR A 80 -2.18 1.90 -15.85
C THR A 80 -0.74 1.99 -16.29
N VAL A 81 -0.48 1.79 -17.57
CA VAL A 81 0.86 1.82 -18.14
C VAL A 81 1.01 3.03 -19.06
N THR A 82 2.01 3.86 -18.80
CA THR A 82 2.39 4.95 -19.71
C THR A 82 3.54 4.49 -20.60
N LEU A 83 3.29 4.47 -21.91
CA LEU A 83 4.27 4.13 -22.94
C LEU A 83 5.29 5.26 -23.16
N SER A 84 6.37 4.96 -23.86
CA SER A 84 7.39 5.95 -24.27
C SER A 84 6.83 7.11 -25.12
N THR A 85 5.70 6.86 -25.81
CA THR A 85 4.94 7.86 -26.58
C THR A 85 4.09 8.80 -25.70
N LYS A 86 4.07 8.59 -24.38
CA LYS A 86 3.15 9.20 -23.41
C LYS A 86 1.68 8.79 -23.58
N GLU A 87 1.43 7.74 -24.35
CA GLU A 87 0.14 7.08 -24.41
C GLU A 87 -0.08 6.28 -23.12
N GLU A 88 -1.24 6.42 -22.49
CA GLU A 88 -1.65 5.61 -21.35
C GLU A 88 -2.54 4.46 -21.83
N VAL A 89 -2.26 3.26 -21.31
CA VAL A 89 -2.92 2.02 -21.71
C VAL A 89 -3.20 1.22 -20.43
N GLU A 90 -4.43 0.75 -20.26
CA GLU A 90 -4.76 -0.15 -19.15
C GLU A 90 -4.06 -1.52 -19.33
N ALA A 91 -3.75 -2.15 -18.21
CA ALA A 91 -3.15 -3.47 -18.19
C ALA A 91 -3.83 -4.39 -17.17
N SER A 92 -3.69 -5.69 -17.39
CA SER A 92 -4.10 -6.74 -16.45
C SER A 92 -2.89 -7.51 -15.95
N LEU A 93 -2.94 -7.95 -14.69
CA LEU A 93 -1.95 -8.89 -14.17
C LEU A 93 -2.22 -10.28 -14.77
N ILE A 94 -1.24 -10.83 -15.49
CA ILE A 94 -1.32 -12.21 -16.01
C ILE A 94 -0.90 -13.21 -14.93
N GLY A 95 0.11 -12.84 -14.14
CA GLY A 95 0.57 -13.60 -13.00
C GLY A 95 1.82 -12.98 -12.39
N SER A 96 2.15 -13.42 -11.19
CA SER A 96 3.32 -12.94 -10.45
C SER A 96 3.94 -14.06 -9.64
N ASP A 97 5.16 -13.81 -9.18
CA ASP A 97 5.96 -14.73 -8.41
C ASP A 97 6.76 -13.97 -7.36
N ALA A 98 6.26 -13.98 -6.12
CA ALA A 98 6.87 -13.28 -5.00
C ALA A 98 8.30 -13.77 -4.71
N LEU A 99 8.57 -15.07 -4.86
CA LEU A 99 9.86 -15.68 -4.54
C LEU A 99 10.99 -15.26 -5.49
N ALA A 100 10.67 -14.93 -6.74
CA ALA A 100 11.62 -14.36 -7.70
C ALA A 100 11.49 -12.85 -7.85
N ASP A 101 10.50 -12.26 -7.20
CA ASP A 101 10.05 -10.89 -7.35
C ASP A 101 9.81 -10.46 -8.81
N ILE A 102 9.08 -11.28 -9.58
CA ILE A 102 8.74 -11.01 -10.98
C ILE A 102 7.23 -11.04 -11.19
N ALA A 103 6.71 -10.09 -11.96
CA ALA A 103 5.34 -10.08 -12.44
C ALA A 103 5.28 -9.85 -13.96
N ILE A 104 4.26 -10.43 -14.59
CA ILE A 104 3.92 -10.17 -15.98
C ILE A 104 2.54 -9.52 -16.04
N ILE A 105 2.50 -8.33 -16.62
CA ILE A 105 1.26 -7.63 -16.93
C ILE A 105 1.04 -7.62 -18.44
N LYS A 106 -0.21 -7.49 -18.88
CA LYS A 106 -0.60 -7.49 -20.29
C LYS A 106 -1.33 -6.20 -20.61
N LEU A 107 -0.78 -5.46 -21.56
CA LEU A 107 -1.38 -4.25 -22.12
C LEU A 107 -2.65 -4.60 -22.92
N ASP A 108 -3.68 -3.77 -22.79
CA ASP A 108 -4.81 -3.76 -23.70
C ASP A 108 -4.45 -3.01 -25.00
N LEU A 109 -3.87 -3.74 -25.96
CA LEU A 109 -3.46 -3.15 -27.23
C LEU A 109 -4.64 -2.70 -28.10
N GLY A 110 -5.85 -3.22 -27.86
CA GLY A 110 -7.05 -2.82 -28.60
C GLY A 110 -7.55 -1.43 -28.20
N ALA A 111 -7.28 -1.01 -26.97
CA ALA A 111 -7.63 0.31 -26.43
C ALA A 111 -6.62 1.42 -26.79
N ARG A 112 -5.56 1.09 -27.54
CA ARG A 112 -4.57 2.08 -27.98
C ARG A 112 -5.16 3.06 -28.99
N LYS A 113 -4.59 4.27 -29.04
CA LYS A 113 -4.93 5.32 -30.03
C LYS A 113 -4.67 4.86 -31.46
N ASP A 114 -3.63 4.08 -31.67
CA ASP A 114 -3.34 3.41 -32.95
C ASP A 114 -3.01 1.92 -32.70
N PRO A 115 -4.03 1.05 -32.70
CA PRO A 115 -3.84 -0.39 -32.52
C PRO A 115 -3.07 -1.06 -33.66
N SER A 116 -2.96 -0.40 -34.83
CA SER A 116 -2.25 -0.94 -36.00
C SER A 116 -0.74 -0.77 -35.90
N GLN A 117 -0.28 0.20 -35.10
CA GLN A 117 1.14 0.46 -34.89
C GLN A 117 1.77 -0.63 -34.02
N PRO A 118 2.79 -1.37 -34.53
CA PRO A 118 3.48 -2.38 -33.74
C PRO A 118 4.07 -1.79 -32.46
N ILE A 119 3.95 -2.54 -31.37
CA ILE A 119 4.53 -2.14 -30.10
C ILE A 119 6.02 -2.51 -30.05
N PRO A 120 6.92 -1.61 -29.59
CA PRO A 120 8.33 -1.93 -29.45
C PRO A 120 8.57 -3.00 -28.37
N VAL A 121 9.59 -3.83 -28.58
CA VAL A 121 9.92 -4.98 -27.72
C VAL A 121 11.39 -4.96 -27.35
N ALA A 122 11.67 -5.05 -26.05
CA ALA A 122 13.00 -5.29 -25.52
C ALA A 122 13.33 -6.79 -25.56
N VAL A 123 14.61 -7.11 -25.75
CA VAL A 123 15.09 -8.49 -25.88
C VAL A 123 15.97 -8.87 -24.71
N PHE A 124 15.84 -10.10 -24.23
CA PHE A 124 16.74 -10.65 -23.22
C PHE A 124 18.11 -10.99 -23.81
N GLY A 125 19.15 -10.62 -23.08
CA GLY A 125 20.51 -11.11 -23.27
C GLY A 125 20.76 -12.37 -22.45
N ASP A 126 22.04 -12.69 -22.26
CA ASP A 126 22.49 -13.77 -21.39
C ASP A 126 23.15 -13.18 -20.14
N SER A 127 22.49 -13.34 -18.99
CA SER A 127 23.03 -12.84 -17.71
C SER A 127 24.19 -13.68 -17.17
N ASP A 128 24.34 -14.94 -17.60
CA ASP A 128 25.42 -15.82 -17.14
C ASP A 128 26.74 -15.52 -17.86
N ALA A 129 26.68 -14.76 -18.96
CA ALA A 129 27.85 -14.26 -19.69
C ALA A 129 28.46 -13.00 -19.08
N LEU A 130 27.79 -12.36 -18.11
CA LEU A 130 28.28 -11.14 -17.46
C LEU A 130 29.56 -11.40 -16.65
N ARG A 131 30.38 -10.35 -16.54
CA ARG A 131 31.58 -10.31 -15.71
C ARG A 131 31.59 -9.05 -14.87
N VAL A 132 32.19 -9.12 -13.69
CA VAL A 132 32.49 -7.92 -12.89
C VAL A 132 33.31 -6.96 -13.75
N GLY A 133 32.89 -5.69 -13.80
CA GLY A 133 33.45 -4.66 -14.67
C GLY A 133 32.70 -4.43 -15.97
N ASP A 134 31.78 -5.33 -16.38
CA ASP A 134 30.97 -5.11 -17.57
C ASP A 134 30.07 -3.89 -17.40
N PRO A 135 30.02 -2.96 -18.37
CA PRO A 135 29.16 -1.79 -18.31
C PRO A 135 27.69 -2.17 -18.45
N VAL A 136 26.86 -1.64 -17.55
CA VAL A 136 25.42 -1.85 -17.50
C VAL A 136 24.68 -0.53 -17.33
N LEU A 137 23.44 -0.51 -17.82
CA LEU A 137 22.55 0.63 -17.78
C LEU A 137 21.29 0.23 -17.04
N ALA A 138 21.02 0.86 -15.90
CA ALA A 138 19.74 0.72 -15.24
C ALA A 138 18.78 1.75 -15.83
N MET A 139 17.68 1.25 -16.43
CA MET A 139 16.68 2.08 -17.08
C MET A 139 15.35 2.00 -16.34
N GLY A 140 14.64 3.13 -16.25
CA GLY A 140 13.38 3.23 -15.53
C GLY A 140 12.61 4.51 -15.86
N SER A 141 11.53 4.77 -15.12
CA SER A 141 10.73 5.99 -15.16
C SER A 141 10.43 6.47 -13.73
N PRO A 142 11.45 6.93 -12.99
CA PRO A 142 11.35 7.19 -11.56
C PRO A 142 10.39 8.35 -11.25
N LEU A 143 9.68 8.27 -10.12
CA LEU A 143 8.87 9.36 -9.54
C LEU A 143 7.92 10.08 -10.52
N ALA A 144 7.31 9.36 -11.47
CA ALA A 144 6.46 9.95 -12.51
C ALA A 144 7.15 10.96 -13.45
N LEU A 145 8.49 10.97 -13.50
CA LEU A 145 9.29 11.74 -14.46
C LEU A 145 9.42 11.01 -15.81
N SER A 146 10.04 11.67 -16.80
CA SER A 146 10.46 11.07 -18.06
C SER A 146 11.44 9.91 -17.85
N GLN A 147 11.49 9.00 -18.83
CA GLN A 147 12.43 7.87 -18.87
C GLN A 147 13.85 8.27 -18.47
N SER A 148 14.44 7.49 -17.56
CA SER A 148 15.76 7.71 -17.00
C SER A 148 16.70 6.56 -17.37
N VAL A 149 17.99 6.89 -17.41
CA VAL A 149 19.07 5.92 -17.53
C VAL A 149 20.20 6.34 -16.59
N THR A 150 20.69 5.38 -15.82
CA THR A 150 21.92 5.51 -15.05
C THR A 150 22.90 4.46 -15.55
N MET A 151 24.17 4.84 -15.65
CA MET A 151 25.24 3.94 -16.09
C MET A 151 26.10 3.56 -14.90
N GLY A 152 26.51 2.30 -14.89
CA GLY A 152 27.50 1.78 -13.97
C GLY A 152 28.15 0.54 -14.58
N ILE A 153 28.74 -0.27 -13.71
CA ILE A 153 29.31 -1.57 -14.03
C ILE A 153 28.71 -2.65 -13.14
N VAL A 154 28.78 -3.89 -13.59
CA VAL A 154 28.60 -5.05 -12.71
C VAL A 154 29.68 -5.01 -11.63
N SER A 155 29.27 -4.91 -10.38
CA SER A 155 30.16 -4.87 -9.21
C SER A 155 30.31 -6.25 -8.57
N ASN A 156 29.25 -7.06 -8.58
CA ASN A 156 29.22 -8.39 -7.97
C ASN A 156 28.15 -9.26 -8.65
N LEU A 157 28.44 -10.53 -8.95
CA LEU A 157 27.46 -11.48 -9.51
C LEU A 157 26.86 -12.41 -8.44
N ASP A 158 27.37 -12.32 -7.22
CA ASP A 158 27.00 -13.13 -6.06
C ASP A 158 26.43 -12.25 -4.95
N MET A 159 25.73 -11.17 -5.30
CA MET A 159 25.18 -10.28 -4.28
C MET A 159 24.03 -10.94 -3.54
N MET A 160 24.15 -10.95 -2.20
CA MET A 160 23.08 -11.28 -1.27
C MET A 160 22.89 -10.14 -0.28
N ILE A 161 21.69 -10.04 0.28
CA ILE A 161 21.42 -9.09 1.36
C ILE A 161 22.18 -9.56 2.60
N PRO A 162 23.03 -8.72 3.21
CA PRO A 162 23.81 -9.14 4.37
C PRO A 162 22.92 -9.55 5.54
N ARG A 163 23.35 -10.60 6.27
CA ARG A 163 22.58 -11.16 7.39
C ARG A 163 22.22 -10.12 8.46
N ALA A 164 23.11 -9.16 8.74
CA ALA A 164 22.84 -8.07 9.68
C ALA A 164 21.67 -7.19 9.25
N MET A 165 21.50 -6.96 7.94
CA MET A 165 20.36 -6.26 7.35
C MET A 165 19.13 -7.17 7.16
N SER A 166 19.32 -8.49 7.36
CA SER A 166 18.27 -9.52 7.27
C SER A 166 17.78 -9.98 8.64
N SER A 167 18.13 -9.29 9.74
CA SER A 167 17.82 -9.69 11.12
C SER A 167 16.30 -9.77 11.42
N GLY A 168 15.45 -9.28 10.51
CA GLY A 168 13.99 -9.43 10.51
C GLY A 168 13.42 -10.38 9.45
N GLY A 169 14.25 -11.22 8.82
CA GLY A 169 13.80 -12.25 7.86
C GLY A 169 14.21 -12.07 6.41
N GLY A 170 15.15 -11.17 6.07
CA GLY A 170 15.55 -10.91 4.68
C GLY A 170 14.58 -10.00 3.92
N PHE A 171 14.76 -9.87 2.60
CA PHE A 171 13.80 -9.17 1.74
C PHE A 171 12.64 -10.13 1.45
N LYS A 172 11.57 -10.01 2.24
CA LYS A 172 10.38 -10.84 2.14
C LYS A 172 9.28 -10.14 1.37
N LEU A 173 8.64 -10.89 0.47
CA LEU A 173 7.43 -10.50 -0.24
C LEU A 173 6.41 -11.62 -0.07
N ASP A 174 5.23 -11.32 0.47
CA ASP A 174 4.15 -12.30 0.68
C ASP A 174 4.57 -13.55 1.47
N GLY A 175 5.43 -13.31 2.47
CA GLY A 175 6.05 -14.35 3.30
C GLY A 175 7.22 -15.08 2.64
N GLU A 176 7.46 -14.89 1.34
CA GLU A 176 8.55 -15.50 0.57
C GLU A 176 9.86 -14.73 0.75
N ASP A 177 10.95 -15.42 1.10
CA ASP A 177 12.29 -14.83 1.13
C ASP A 177 12.89 -14.81 -0.29
N VAL A 178 12.88 -13.65 -0.94
CA VAL A 178 13.41 -13.47 -2.30
C VAL A 178 14.88 -13.90 -2.37
N GLY A 179 15.66 -13.63 -1.31
CA GLY A 179 17.08 -13.98 -1.23
C GLY A 179 17.37 -15.47 -1.15
N SER A 180 16.35 -16.30 -0.90
CA SER A 180 16.49 -17.76 -0.93
C SER A 180 16.56 -18.33 -2.34
N LEU A 181 16.13 -17.58 -3.37
CA LEU A 181 16.14 -17.99 -4.78
C LEU A 181 16.93 -17.03 -5.67
N VAL A 182 16.87 -15.73 -5.37
CA VAL A 182 17.54 -14.67 -6.12
C VAL A 182 18.92 -14.43 -5.55
N LYS A 183 19.91 -14.57 -6.43
CA LYS A 183 21.27 -14.09 -6.24
C LYS A 183 21.42 -12.91 -7.19
N TRP A 184 21.42 -11.69 -6.65
CA TRP A 184 21.31 -10.48 -7.45
C TRP A 184 22.61 -10.18 -8.19
N ILE A 185 22.47 -9.58 -9.37
CA ILE A 185 23.54 -8.84 -10.03
C ILE A 185 23.69 -7.52 -9.28
N GLY A 186 24.73 -7.43 -8.45
CA GLY A 186 25.14 -6.20 -7.81
C GLY A 186 25.85 -5.27 -8.80
N HIS A 187 25.44 -4.01 -8.85
CA HIS A 187 26.00 -2.99 -9.73
C HIS A 187 26.01 -1.60 -9.08
N ASP A 188 26.83 -0.69 -9.57
CA ASP A 188 26.93 0.68 -9.04
C ASP A 188 26.11 1.71 -9.84
N ALA A 189 25.41 1.29 -10.89
CA ALA A 189 24.43 2.15 -11.57
C ALA A 189 23.33 2.58 -10.57
N GLN A 190 23.11 3.89 -10.45
CA GLN A 190 22.22 4.43 -9.43
C GLN A 190 20.76 4.01 -9.65
N ILE A 191 20.13 3.42 -8.64
CA ILE A 191 18.70 3.06 -8.64
C ILE A 191 17.94 4.08 -7.80
N PHE A 192 16.96 4.75 -8.43
CA PHE A 192 16.03 5.66 -7.74
C PHE A 192 14.68 4.98 -7.55
N PRO A 193 13.86 5.42 -6.56
CA PRO A 193 12.47 4.99 -6.44
C PRO A 193 11.72 5.14 -7.78
N GLY A 194 11.06 4.06 -8.21
CA GLY A 194 10.36 3.96 -9.49
C GLY A 194 11.19 3.36 -10.64
N ASN A 195 12.51 3.15 -10.49
CA ASN A 195 13.29 2.34 -11.44
C ASN A 195 13.03 0.83 -11.27
N SER A 196 12.56 0.40 -10.09
CA SER A 196 12.22 -1.00 -9.82
C SER A 196 11.25 -1.54 -10.86
N GLY A 197 11.52 -2.74 -11.35
CA GLY A 197 10.82 -3.43 -12.42
C GLY A 197 11.32 -3.06 -13.82
N GLY A 198 12.07 -1.95 -13.95
CA GLY A 198 12.74 -1.57 -15.19
C GLY A 198 13.94 -2.48 -15.51
N PRO A 199 14.40 -2.51 -16.77
CA PRO A 199 15.48 -3.39 -17.17
C PRO A 199 16.86 -2.84 -16.77
N LEU A 200 17.74 -3.74 -16.33
CA LEU A 200 19.18 -3.59 -16.37
C LEU A 200 19.67 -4.14 -17.72
N VAL A 201 20.33 -3.32 -18.52
CA VAL A 201 20.75 -3.71 -19.88
C VAL A 201 22.25 -3.57 -20.09
N ASN A 202 22.80 -4.42 -20.97
CA ASN A 202 24.16 -4.27 -21.46
C ASN A 202 24.25 -3.17 -22.55
N LEU A 203 25.46 -2.84 -23.01
CA LEU A 203 25.66 -1.83 -24.08
C LEU A 203 25.08 -2.22 -25.45
N LYS A 204 24.60 -3.46 -25.64
CA LYS A 204 23.87 -3.86 -26.85
C LYS A 204 22.36 -3.56 -26.75
N GLY A 205 21.88 -3.11 -25.59
CA GLY A 205 20.46 -2.92 -25.30
C GLY A 205 19.71 -4.23 -25.08
N GLU A 206 20.39 -5.24 -24.54
CA GLU A 206 19.79 -6.53 -24.16
C GLU A 206 19.57 -6.57 -22.64
N ILE A 207 18.41 -7.03 -22.19
CA ILE A 207 18.07 -7.17 -20.77
C ILE A 207 18.95 -8.27 -20.16
N VAL A 208 19.80 -7.87 -19.23
CA VAL A 208 20.65 -8.78 -18.43
C VAL A 208 20.18 -8.88 -16.98
N GLY A 209 19.25 -8.03 -16.56
CA GLY A 209 18.53 -8.17 -15.29
C GLY A 209 17.31 -7.26 -15.19
N ILE A 210 16.56 -7.39 -14.09
CA ILE A 210 15.43 -6.52 -13.72
C ILE A 210 15.80 -5.79 -12.44
N ASN A 211 15.82 -4.45 -12.47
CA ASN A 211 16.21 -3.61 -11.34
C ASN A 211 15.26 -3.85 -10.17
N ASP A 212 15.80 -4.04 -8.96
CA ASP A 212 15.00 -4.53 -7.84
C ASP A 212 15.30 -3.75 -6.54
N ILE A 213 16.53 -3.86 -6.02
CA ILE A 213 16.93 -3.27 -4.73
C ILE A 213 17.97 -2.15 -4.91
N GLY A 214 17.95 -1.17 -4.00
CA GLY A 214 18.92 -0.05 -3.98
C GLY A 214 19.32 0.33 -2.55
N PHE A 215 20.40 -0.26 -2.04
CA PHE A 215 20.93 -0.01 -0.68
C PHE A 215 22.39 0.46 -0.75
N GLY A 216 22.62 1.60 -1.41
CA GLY A 216 23.97 2.12 -1.70
C GLY A 216 24.69 1.42 -2.87
N LEU A 217 24.47 0.10 -3.04
CA LEU A 217 24.70 -0.66 -4.27
C LEU A 217 23.34 -1.06 -4.86
N GLY A 218 23.23 -1.04 -6.19
CA GLY A 218 22.03 -1.51 -6.91
C GLY A 218 22.05 -3.03 -7.07
N GLY A 219 20.87 -3.65 -7.05
CA GLY A 219 20.68 -5.07 -7.31
C GLY A 219 19.64 -5.32 -8.37
N ALA A 220 19.96 -6.20 -9.31
CA ALA A 220 19.02 -6.65 -10.33
C ALA A 220 18.85 -8.18 -10.31
N ILE A 221 17.60 -8.63 -10.48
CA ILE A 221 17.27 -10.05 -10.65
C ILE A 221 17.91 -10.51 -11.97
N PRO A 222 18.68 -11.63 -12.01
CA PRO A 222 19.33 -12.09 -13.24
C PRO A 222 18.36 -12.30 -14.41
N GLY A 223 18.74 -11.80 -15.59
CA GLY A 223 17.92 -11.81 -16.79
C GLY A 223 17.48 -13.22 -17.21
N ASN A 224 18.34 -14.23 -17.07
CA ASN A 224 17.99 -15.62 -17.38
C ASN A 224 16.90 -16.17 -16.45
N LEU A 225 16.98 -15.83 -15.14
CA LEU A 225 15.94 -16.19 -14.18
C LEU A 225 14.61 -15.48 -14.50
N ALA A 226 14.67 -14.16 -14.71
CA ALA A 226 13.49 -13.36 -15.03
C ALA A 226 12.81 -13.85 -16.32
N LYS A 227 13.60 -14.19 -17.35
CA LYS A 227 13.11 -14.76 -18.63
C LYS A 227 12.42 -16.10 -18.43
N GLN A 228 12.97 -16.98 -17.59
CA GLN A 228 12.35 -18.27 -17.28
C GLN A 228 11.01 -18.08 -16.57
N VAL A 229 10.99 -17.27 -15.49
CA VAL A 229 9.76 -16.99 -14.73
C VAL A 229 8.69 -16.34 -15.61
N ALA A 230 9.08 -15.39 -16.46
CA ALA A 230 8.18 -14.76 -17.43
C ALA A 230 7.56 -15.78 -18.40
N ALA A 231 8.33 -16.77 -18.86
CA ALA A 231 7.82 -17.81 -19.76
C ALA A 231 6.81 -18.73 -19.05
N GLU A 232 7.07 -19.09 -17.79
CA GLU A 232 6.14 -19.90 -16.98
C GLU A 232 4.81 -19.16 -16.74
N ILE A 233 4.88 -17.90 -16.31
CA ILE A 233 3.70 -17.05 -16.07
C ILE A 233 2.91 -16.87 -17.38
N ARG A 234 3.55 -16.59 -18.51
CA ARG A 234 2.85 -16.43 -19.79
C ARG A 234 2.17 -17.71 -20.27
N GLY A 235 2.74 -18.88 -19.93
CA GLY A 235 2.19 -20.16 -20.34
C GLY A 235 1.02 -20.64 -19.47
N ARG A 236 0.99 -20.28 -18.18
CA ARG A 236 0.08 -20.89 -17.19
C ARG A 236 -0.66 -19.91 -16.27
N GLY A 237 -0.27 -18.64 -16.25
CA GLY A 237 -0.76 -17.62 -15.31
C GLY A 237 -0.09 -17.68 -13.92
N GLU A 238 0.71 -18.70 -13.63
CA GLU A 238 1.40 -18.85 -12.34
C GLU A 238 2.72 -19.62 -12.48
N VAL A 239 3.61 -19.45 -11.49
CA VAL A 239 4.82 -20.27 -11.34
C VAL A 239 4.53 -21.40 -10.37
N ARG A 240 4.73 -22.65 -10.80
CA ARG A 240 4.54 -23.84 -9.97
C ARG A 240 5.89 -24.48 -9.67
N ARG A 241 6.29 -24.43 -8.40
CA ARG A 241 7.55 -25.02 -7.93
C ARG A 241 7.31 -26.37 -7.29
N SER A 242 8.32 -27.23 -7.36
CA SER A 242 8.35 -28.42 -6.54
C SER A 242 8.80 -28.13 -5.12
N TRP A 243 8.51 -29.08 -4.23
CA TRP A 243 8.79 -28.99 -2.81
C TRP A 243 9.27 -30.34 -2.29
N THR A 244 10.28 -30.28 -1.44
CA THR A 244 10.86 -31.42 -0.74
C THR A 244 10.73 -31.29 0.77
N GLY A 245 10.54 -30.06 1.28
CA GLY A 245 10.57 -29.72 2.70
C GLY A 245 11.95 -29.73 3.35
N LEU A 246 13.01 -29.68 2.55
CA LEU A 246 14.38 -29.54 3.03
C LEU A 246 14.69 -28.07 3.34
N GLU A 247 15.32 -27.83 4.48
CA GLU A 247 15.97 -26.57 4.81
C GLU A 247 17.48 -26.80 4.80
N LEU A 248 18.20 -25.94 4.08
CA LEU A 248 19.61 -26.14 3.78
C LEU A 248 20.44 -24.98 4.31
N GLN A 249 21.63 -25.28 4.81
CA GLN A 249 22.64 -24.29 5.14
C GLN A 249 24.03 -24.76 4.69
N PRO A 250 25.00 -23.83 4.58
CA PRO A 250 26.37 -24.21 4.27
C PRO A 250 26.97 -25.17 5.30
N LEU A 251 27.93 -25.99 4.86
CA LEU A 251 28.65 -26.90 5.76
C LEU A 251 29.36 -26.14 6.88
N LEU A 252 29.35 -26.72 8.09
CA LEU A 252 30.20 -26.23 9.17
C LEU A 252 31.65 -26.61 8.87
N LYS A 253 32.61 -25.84 9.40
CA LYS A 253 34.05 -25.99 9.11
C LYS A 253 34.60 -27.41 9.36
N GLY A 254 33.96 -28.21 10.23
CA GLY A 254 34.38 -29.57 10.56
C GLY A 254 33.83 -30.69 9.67
N ASN A 255 32.92 -30.40 8.73
CA ASN A 255 32.19 -31.42 7.96
C ASN A 255 32.79 -31.72 6.57
N GLY A 256 33.98 -31.20 6.30
CA GLY A 256 34.68 -31.35 5.02
C GLY A 256 34.23 -30.34 3.96
N ASP A 257 34.39 -30.73 2.69
CA ASP A 257 34.31 -29.82 1.53
C ASP A 257 33.19 -30.22 0.55
N GLN A 258 32.49 -31.34 0.82
CA GLN A 258 31.47 -31.93 -0.06
C GLN A 258 30.12 -32.02 0.64
N GLY A 259 29.08 -31.64 -0.11
CA GLY A 259 27.69 -31.65 0.29
C GLY A 259 27.16 -30.29 0.74
N VAL A 260 25.94 -30.31 1.27
CA VAL A 260 25.24 -29.22 1.94
C VAL A 260 24.61 -29.75 3.21
N LEU A 261 24.57 -28.97 4.29
CA LEU A 261 23.97 -29.40 5.55
C LEU A 261 22.45 -29.24 5.48
N VAL A 262 21.72 -30.29 5.81
CA VAL A 262 20.29 -30.23 6.09
C VAL A 262 20.10 -29.64 7.48
N SER A 263 19.77 -28.35 7.57
CA SER A 263 19.53 -27.67 8.84
C SER A 263 18.20 -28.06 9.45
N GLY A 264 17.21 -28.38 8.62
CA GLY A 264 15.85 -28.70 9.02
C GLY A 264 15.13 -29.55 7.98
N VAL A 265 14.11 -30.27 8.44
CA VAL A 265 13.21 -31.03 7.58
C VAL A 265 11.79 -30.77 8.08
N ILE A 266 10.94 -30.22 7.21
CA ILE A 266 9.56 -29.88 7.56
C ILE A 266 8.75 -31.15 7.79
N ASP A 267 7.98 -31.19 8.87
CA ASP A 267 7.14 -32.33 9.22
C ASP A 267 6.06 -32.63 8.17
N GLY A 268 5.92 -33.91 7.85
CA GLY A 268 5.01 -34.37 6.80
C GLY A 268 5.41 -33.92 5.39
N SER A 269 6.64 -33.47 5.17
CA SER A 269 7.18 -33.21 3.83
C SER A 269 7.65 -34.49 3.13
N PRO A 270 7.89 -34.43 1.80
CA PRO A 270 8.52 -35.52 1.08
C PRO A 270 9.85 -35.99 1.68
N ALA A 271 10.72 -35.07 2.13
CA ALA A 271 12.00 -35.41 2.73
C ALA A 271 11.85 -36.11 4.09
N ALA A 272 10.87 -35.67 4.91
CA ALA A 272 10.55 -36.33 6.16
C ALA A 272 10.05 -37.77 5.93
N ARG A 273 9.13 -37.96 4.97
CA ARG A 273 8.64 -39.30 4.58
C ARG A 273 9.75 -40.21 4.05
N ALA A 274 10.73 -39.63 3.38
CA ALA A 274 11.91 -40.35 2.87
C ALA A 274 12.96 -40.64 3.97
N GLY A 275 12.77 -40.12 5.18
CA GLY A 275 13.62 -40.37 6.35
C GLY A 275 14.90 -39.53 6.39
N ILE A 276 14.95 -38.42 5.65
CA ILE A 276 15.99 -37.40 5.78
C ILE A 276 15.76 -36.65 7.11
N GLN A 277 16.83 -36.30 7.80
CA GLN A 277 16.78 -35.67 9.13
C GLN A 277 17.68 -34.44 9.17
N ALA A 278 17.37 -33.51 10.08
CA ALA A 278 18.28 -32.42 10.41
C ALA A 278 19.64 -32.99 10.87
N GLY A 279 20.73 -32.37 10.40
CA GLY A 279 22.09 -32.85 10.60
C GLY A 279 22.62 -33.76 9.50
N ASP A 280 21.78 -34.25 8.58
CA ASP A 280 22.24 -34.96 7.39
C ASP A 280 23.07 -34.04 6.49
N ILE A 281 24.11 -34.59 5.87
CA ILE A 281 24.89 -33.91 4.84
C ILE A 281 24.49 -34.47 3.50
N MET A 282 23.79 -33.66 2.71
CA MET A 282 23.36 -34.04 1.37
C MET A 282 24.53 -33.88 0.40
N LEU A 283 25.05 -35.02 -0.08
CA LEU A 283 26.21 -35.09 -0.98
C LEU A 283 25.82 -34.89 -2.44
N SER A 284 24.62 -35.35 -2.83
CA SER A 284 24.08 -35.12 -4.16
C SER A 284 22.56 -35.12 -4.16
N TYR A 285 21.99 -34.39 -5.12
CA TYR A 285 20.55 -34.30 -5.36
C TYR A 285 20.27 -34.60 -6.83
N ASP A 286 19.46 -35.61 -7.11
CA ASP A 286 19.17 -36.12 -8.46
C ASP A 286 20.44 -36.33 -9.31
N ARG A 287 21.42 -37.04 -8.70
CA ARG A 287 22.75 -37.33 -9.27
C ARG A 287 23.64 -36.10 -9.51
N GLN A 288 23.22 -34.89 -9.14
CA GLN A 288 24.07 -33.70 -9.15
C GLN A 288 24.85 -33.59 -7.83
N PRO A 289 26.19 -33.60 -7.86
CA PRO A 289 26.99 -33.44 -6.65
C PRO A 289 26.84 -32.04 -6.07
N LEU A 290 26.85 -31.94 -4.74
CA LEU A 290 26.73 -30.68 -4.01
C LEU A 290 28.05 -30.35 -3.31
N ALA A 291 28.38 -29.06 -3.26
CA ALA A 291 29.53 -28.53 -2.54
C ALA A 291 29.25 -27.09 -2.09
N VAL A 292 28.68 -26.94 -0.90
CA VAL A 292 28.19 -25.66 -0.37
C VAL A 292 28.93 -25.30 0.92
N ARG A 293 29.78 -24.28 0.85
CA ARG A 293 30.58 -23.77 1.99
C ARG A 293 30.17 -22.38 2.42
N PHE A 294 29.49 -21.65 1.55
CA PHE A 294 29.13 -20.26 1.72
C PHE A 294 27.66 -20.01 1.36
N TYR A 295 27.07 -18.92 1.87
CA TYR A 295 25.63 -18.68 1.78
C TYR A 295 25.18 -18.31 0.36
N GLU A 296 26.04 -17.64 -0.41
CA GLU A 296 25.82 -17.27 -1.83
C GLU A 296 25.66 -18.50 -2.75
N GLN A 297 26.05 -19.68 -2.27
CA GLN A 297 25.86 -20.95 -2.96
C GLN A 297 24.50 -21.60 -2.67
N ILE A 298 23.74 -21.12 -1.67
CA ILE A 298 22.42 -21.67 -1.31
C ILE A 298 21.35 -21.36 -2.38
N PRO A 299 21.19 -20.12 -2.89
CA PRO A 299 20.13 -19.82 -3.85
C PRO A 299 20.18 -20.66 -5.15
N PRO A 300 21.35 -20.92 -5.76
CA PRO A 300 21.44 -21.86 -6.88
C PRO A 300 20.99 -23.28 -6.53
N VAL A 301 21.28 -23.78 -5.33
CA VAL A 301 20.82 -25.10 -4.86
C VAL A 301 19.31 -25.10 -4.66
N ASN A 302 18.75 -24.09 -4.00
CA ASN A 302 17.31 -23.93 -3.84
C ASN A 302 16.59 -23.87 -5.19
N ARG A 303 17.16 -23.15 -6.17
CA ARG A 303 16.62 -23.10 -7.54
C ARG A 303 16.59 -24.48 -8.17
N MET A 304 17.67 -25.26 -8.06
CA MET A 304 17.72 -26.65 -8.55
C MET A 304 16.63 -27.52 -7.90
N LEU A 305 16.45 -27.41 -6.58
CA LEU A 305 15.39 -28.13 -5.86
C LEU A 305 14.01 -27.74 -6.39
N LEU A 306 13.71 -26.44 -6.42
CA LEU A 306 12.39 -25.89 -6.77
C LEU A 306 11.99 -26.08 -8.24
N GLN A 307 12.97 -26.22 -9.14
CA GLN A 307 12.76 -26.43 -10.58
C GLN A 307 12.67 -27.92 -10.97
N THR A 308 12.95 -28.82 -10.03
CA THR A 308 12.77 -30.25 -10.29
C THR A 308 11.30 -30.52 -10.63
N PRO A 309 10.97 -31.30 -11.68
CA PRO A 309 9.59 -31.55 -12.05
C PRO A 309 8.76 -32.08 -10.87
N ILE A 310 7.53 -31.58 -10.72
CA ILE A 310 6.59 -32.01 -9.68
C ILE A 310 6.21 -33.48 -9.90
N GLY A 311 6.20 -34.29 -8.84
CA GLY A 311 5.90 -35.72 -8.90
C GLY A 311 7.08 -36.57 -9.37
N LYS A 312 8.26 -35.99 -9.58
CA LYS A 312 9.45 -36.73 -9.98
C LYS A 312 10.04 -37.46 -8.78
N GLN A 313 10.26 -38.76 -8.94
CA GLN A 313 11.11 -39.53 -8.03
C GLN A 313 12.58 -39.22 -8.33
N ILE A 314 13.32 -38.85 -7.30
CA ILE A 314 14.71 -38.45 -7.37
C ILE A 314 15.54 -39.17 -6.32
N GLU A 315 16.79 -39.42 -6.70
CA GLU A 315 17.81 -40.00 -5.83
C GLU A 315 18.51 -38.88 -5.04
N VAL A 316 18.53 -38.99 -3.72
CA VAL A 316 19.30 -38.12 -2.82
C VAL A 316 20.33 -38.96 -2.08
N VAL A 317 21.58 -38.55 -2.16
CA VAL A 317 22.66 -39.20 -1.40
C VAL A 317 22.96 -38.35 -0.18
N ILE A 318 22.81 -38.94 1.00
CA ILE A 318 23.10 -38.28 2.28
C ILE A 318 24.24 -39.00 3.02
N ARG A 319 24.94 -38.27 3.88
CA ARG A 319 25.83 -38.78 4.91
C ARG A 319 25.28 -38.38 6.27
N ARG A 320 25.04 -39.36 7.15
CA ARG A 320 24.58 -39.12 8.52
C ARG A 320 25.70 -39.40 9.51
N ASP A 321 26.22 -38.35 10.13
CA ASP A 321 27.25 -38.46 11.15
C ASP A 321 26.57 -38.81 12.50
N ARG A 322 26.91 -39.95 13.12
CA ARG A 322 26.40 -40.35 14.45
C ARG A 322 27.42 -40.05 15.54
N ALA A 323 26.95 -39.76 16.75
CA ALA A 323 27.82 -39.57 17.91
C ALA A 323 28.75 -40.79 18.12
N GLY A 324 30.07 -40.56 18.07
CA GLY A 324 31.10 -41.59 18.20
C GLY A 324 31.59 -42.24 16.89
N ALA A 325 31.01 -41.90 15.73
CA ALA A 325 31.49 -42.38 14.43
C ALA A 325 32.63 -41.48 13.88
N VAL A 326 33.68 -42.09 13.35
CA VAL A 326 34.82 -41.38 12.71
C VAL A 326 34.43 -40.84 11.32
N VAL A 327 33.51 -41.51 10.62
CA VAL A 327 32.94 -41.10 9.33
C VAL A 327 31.45 -41.49 9.33
N GLY A 328 30.55 -40.58 8.94
CA GLY A 328 29.12 -40.86 8.86
C GLY A 328 28.75 -41.89 7.79
N GLU A 329 27.60 -42.55 8.00
CA GLU A 329 27.05 -43.56 7.11
C GLU A 329 26.49 -42.89 5.84
N ARG A 330 26.89 -43.37 4.66
CA ARG A 330 26.34 -42.92 3.37
C ARG A 330 25.07 -43.70 3.04
N LYS A 331 23.98 -42.99 2.76
CA LYS A 331 22.69 -43.57 2.42
C LYS A 331 22.15 -42.97 1.13
N ILE A 332 21.56 -43.81 0.29
CA ILE A 332 20.77 -43.39 -0.88
C ILE A 332 19.30 -43.38 -0.45
N VAL A 333 18.62 -42.28 -0.73
CA VAL A 333 17.24 -42.02 -0.35
C VAL A 333 16.45 -41.66 -1.61
N GLU A 334 15.39 -42.40 -1.87
CA GLU A 334 14.41 -42.08 -2.91
C GLU A 334 13.36 -41.13 -2.36
N LEU A 335 13.14 -40.02 -3.07
CA LEU A 335 12.29 -38.91 -2.67
C LEU A 335 11.38 -38.56 -3.85
N THR A 336 10.08 -38.42 -3.65
CA THR A 336 9.17 -37.92 -4.71
C THR A 336 8.81 -36.47 -4.43
N THR A 337 9.12 -35.57 -5.35
CA THR A 337 8.82 -34.15 -5.19
C THR A 337 7.32 -33.89 -5.25
N GLU A 338 6.84 -32.88 -4.52
CA GLU A 338 5.42 -32.48 -4.51
C GLU A 338 5.26 -31.04 -4.97
N LEU A 339 4.02 -30.61 -5.26
CA LEU A 339 3.74 -29.19 -5.53
C LEU A 339 4.02 -28.40 -4.24
N ARG A 340 4.79 -27.31 -4.36
CA ARG A 340 5.01 -26.38 -3.27
C ARG A 340 3.70 -25.67 -2.92
N PRO A 341 3.22 -25.75 -1.67
CA PRO A 341 2.09 -24.94 -1.22
C PRO A 341 2.45 -23.45 -1.32
N LYS A 342 1.45 -22.60 -1.55
CA LYS A 342 1.63 -21.15 -1.40
C LYS A 342 1.98 -20.83 0.06
N VAL A 343 2.87 -19.86 0.29
CA VAL A 343 3.15 -19.37 1.64
C VAL A 343 1.93 -18.61 2.14
N GLN A 344 1.56 -17.52 1.50
CA GLN A 344 0.37 -16.74 1.86
C GLN A 344 -0.85 -17.15 1.01
N GLY A 345 -2.01 -17.21 1.66
CA GLY A 345 -3.30 -17.48 1.03
C GLY A 345 -3.97 -16.22 0.52
N ARG A 346 -5.17 -16.35 -0.09
CA ARG A 346 -5.98 -15.18 -0.46
C ARG A 346 -6.48 -14.49 0.80
N GLU A 347 -6.44 -13.17 0.80
CA GLU A 347 -6.89 -12.33 1.90
C GLU A 347 -8.11 -11.48 1.50
N ILE A 348 -8.99 -11.19 2.46
CA ILE A 348 -10.20 -10.38 2.27
C ILE A 348 -10.53 -9.53 3.51
N GLU A 349 -11.31 -8.46 3.33
CA GLU A 349 -11.98 -7.78 4.44
C GLU A 349 -13.32 -8.46 4.77
N LEU A 350 -13.54 -8.76 6.05
CA LEU A 350 -14.81 -9.25 6.59
C LEU A 350 -15.50 -8.10 7.35
N ARG A 351 -16.23 -7.25 6.62
CA ARG A 351 -16.85 -6.01 7.16
C ARG A 351 -17.73 -6.26 8.40
N SER A 352 -18.58 -7.28 8.34
CA SER A 352 -19.51 -7.66 9.43
C SER A 352 -18.80 -8.11 10.71
N TRP A 353 -17.54 -8.48 10.60
CA TRP A 353 -16.69 -8.87 11.73
C TRP A 353 -15.81 -7.71 12.21
N GLY A 354 -15.52 -6.75 11.34
CA GLY A 354 -14.50 -5.73 11.60
C GLY A 354 -13.11 -6.35 11.68
N LEU A 355 -12.76 -7.27 10.77
CA LEU A 355 -11.44 -7.89 10.66
C LEU A 355 -11.07 -8.16 9.20
N THR A 356 -9.80 -8.48 8.95
CA THR A 356 -9.32 -9.07 7.69
C THR A 356 -8.96 -10.52 7.93
N GLY A 357 -9.27 -11.37 6.96
CA GLY A 357 -9.05 -12.80 7.03
C GLY A 357 -8.27 -13.33 5.83
N CYS A 358 -7.36 -14.26 6.08
CA CYS A 358 -6.54 -14.92 5.08
C CYS A 358 -6.84 -16.43 5.05
N GLU A 359 -6.77 -17.01 3.86
CA GLU A 359 -6.83 -18.46 3.69
C GLU A 359 -5.64 -19.11 4.40
N LEU A 360 -5.93 -20.06 5.28
CA LEU A 360 -4.91 -20.76 6.05
C LEU A 360 -4.19 -21.79 5.17
N THR A 361 -2.97 -21.50 4.74
CA THR A 361 -2.19 -22.43 3.91
C THR A 361 -1.55 -23.53 4.77
N PRO A 362 -1.18 -24.69 4.19
CA PRO A 362 -0.46 -25.74 4.93
C PRO A 362 0.91 -25.31 5.48
N LEU A 363 1.54 -24.27 4.91
CA LEU A 363 2.81 -23.74 5.43
C LEU A 363 2.54 -22.83 6.64
N VAL A 364 1.61 -21.88 6.52
CA VAL A 364 1.24 -20.98 7.62
C VAL A 364 0.64 -21.75 8.80
N ALA A 365 -0.18 -22.77 8.54
CA ALA A 365 -0.69 -23.64 9.60
C ALA A 365 0.44 -24.28 10.43
N ARG A 366 1.53 -24.71 9.79
CA ARG A 366 2.69 -25.28 10.49
C ARG A 366 3.50 -24.22 11.23
N GLU A 367 3.65 -23.02 10.67
CA GLU A 367 4.29 -21.89 11.37
C GLU A 367 3.52 -21.52 12.64
N LEU A 368 2.19 -21.61 12.60
CA LEU A 368 1.29 -21.47 13.75
C LEU A 368 1.23 -22.73 14.65
N GLN A 369 2.06 -23.75 14.40
CA GLN A 369 2.13 -25.01 15.15
C GLN A 369 0.83 -25.83 15.15
N ARG A 370 0.02 -25.71 14.10
CA ARG A 370 -1.25 -26.41 13.93
C ARG A 370 -1.06 -27.74 13.22
N THR A 371 -1.88 -28.72 13.56
CA THR A 371 -1.87 -30.05 12.92
C THR A 371 -2.59 -30.08 11.57
N GLY A 372 -3.39 -29.06 11.24
CA GLY A 372 -4.16 -28.97 10.01
C GLY A 372 -4.35 -27.52 9.54
N ALA A 373 -4.69 -27.38 8.26
CA ALA A 373 -4.90 -26.12 7.57
C ALA A 373 -6.38 -25.73 7.43
N THR A 374 -7.23 -26.17 8.37
CA THR A 374 -8.66 -25.83 8.38
C THR A 374 -8.91 -24.59 9.24
N GLY A 375 -9.85 -23.77 8.80
CA GLY A 375 -10.25 -22.52 9.45
C GLY A 375 -9.97 -21.29 8.59
N ALA A 376 -10.23 -20.13 9.15
CA ALA A 376 -9.90 -18.84 8.55
C ALA A 376 -8.94 -18.08 9.48
N LEU A 377 -7.75 -17.76 8.98
CA LEU A 377 -6.75 -17.01 9.74
C LEU A 377 -7.16 -15.55 9.82
N VAL A 378 -7.12 -14.97 11.01
CA VAL A 378 -7.33 -13.54 11.23
C VAL A 378 -6.00 -12.83 11.09
N THR A 379 -5.90 -11.90 10.14
CA THR A 379 -4.66 -11.14 9.88
C THR A 379 -4.65 -9.77 10.53
N SER A 380 -5.81 -9.15 10.72
CA SER A 380 -5.91 -7.91 11.49
C SER A 380 -7.33 -7.64 11.95
N VAL A 381 -7.49 -6.90 13.05
CA VAL A 381 -8.79 -6.59 13.65
C VAL A 381 -8.97 -5.08 13.77
N ARG A 382 -10.18 -4.60 13.49
CA ARG A 382 -10.58 -3.19 13.59
C ARG A 382 -10.85 -2.83 15.04
N PRO A 383 -10.17 -1.83 15.63
CA PRO A 383 -10.50 -1.33 16.96
C PRO A 383 -11.97 -0.90 17.03
N GLY A 384 -12.70 -1.34 18.06
CA GLY A 384 -14.14 -1.08 18.23
C GLY A 384 -15.04 -1.86 17.27
N GLY A 385 -14.49 -2.72 16.40
CA GLY A 385 -15.27 -3.61 15.54
C GLY A 385 -15.85 -4.81 16.31
N PRO A 386 -16.85 -5.53 15.74
CA PRO A 386 -17.51 -6.65 16.41
C PRO A 386 -16.56 -7.73 16.97
N ALA A 387 -15.49 -8.06 16.24
CA ALA A 387 -14.48 -9.03 16.67
C ALA A 387 -13.62 -8.53 17.84
N ALA A 388 -13.24 -7.25 17.84
CA ALA A 388 -12.49 -6.62 18.93
C ALA A 388 -13.32 -6.41 20.20
N GLU A 389 -14.63 -6.16 20.05
CA GLU A 389 -15.54 -5.98 21.19
C GLU A 389 -15.96 -7.29 21.86
N ALA A 390 -15.79 -8.42 21.16
CA ALA A 390 -16.11 -9.74 21.66
C ALA A 390 -15.37 -10.06 22.98
N LYS A 391 -15.89 -11.03 23.75
CA LYS A 391 -15.37 -11.40 25.09
C LYS A 391 -15.17 -12.92 25.17
N PRO A 392 -13.93 -13.43 25.11
CA PRO A 392 -12.68 -12.71 24.83
C PRO A 392 -12.65 -12.14 23.41
N PRO A 393 -11.82 -11.11 23.14
CA PRO A 393 -11.71 -10.53 21.81
C PRO A 393 -10.95 -11.47 20.87
N ILE A 394 -11.37 -11.48 19.60
CA ILE A 394 -10.60 -12.08 18.51
C ILE A 394 -9.47 -11.11 18.15
N ALA A 395 -8.27 -11.63 17.89
CA ALA A 395 -7.04 -10.91 17.61
C ALA A 395 -6.35 -11.44 16.34
N GLU A 396 -5.28 -10.76 15.94
CA GLU A 396 -4.34 -11.24 14.90
C GLU A 396 -3.76 -12.60 15.29
N ASP A 397 -3.50 -13.43 14.29
CA ASP A 397 -3.07 -14.84 14.37
C ASP A 397 -4.08 -15.84 14.95
N ASP A 398 -5.27 -15.38 15.36
CA ASP A 398 -6.36 -16.30 15.72
C ASP A 398 -6.88 -17.02 14.47
N VAL A 399 -7.27 -18.29 14.62
CA VAL A 399 -7.92 -19.05 13.54
C VAL A 399 -9.37 -19.32 13.91
N VAL A 400 -10.31 -18.77 13.13
CA VAL A 400 -11.75 -19.05 13.31
C VAL A 400 -12.04 -20.45 12.78
N VAL A 401 -12.57 -21.32 13.65
CA VAL A 401 -12.81 -22.74 13.34
C VAL A 401 -14.29 -23.14 13.40
N GLU A 402 -15.15 -22.33 14.03
CA GLU A 402 -16.58 -22.63 14.13
C GLU A 402 -17.42 -21.36 14.27
N VAL A 403 -18.59 -21.32 13.60
CA VAL A 403 -19.60 -20.27 13.75
C VAL A 403 -20.97 -20.91 13.89
N ARG A 404 -21.69 -20.61 15.00
CA ARG A 404 -23.01 -21.18 15.34
C ARG A 404 -23.08 -22.71 15.27
N GLY A 405 -22.04 -23.41 15.74
CA GLY A 405 -22.00 -24.88 15.69
C GLY A 405 -21.55 -25.45 14.34
N GLN A 406 -21.40 -24.62 13.31
CA GLN A 406 -20.96 -25.05 11.98
C GLN A 406 -19.45 -24.86 11.83
N LYS A 407 -18.76 -25.91 11.37
CA LYS A 407 -17.32 -25.88 11.17
C LYS A 407 -16.95 -24.90 10.05
N VAL A 408 -15.89 -24.15 10.27
CA VAL A 408 -15.25 -23.30 9.27
C VAL A 408 -14.07 -24.09 8.71
N GLU A 409 -14.24 -24.66 7.52
CA GLU A 409 -13.17 -25.44 6.87
C GLU A 409 -12.19 -24.54 6.09
N SER A 410 -12.65 -23.36 5.66
CA SER A 410 -11.88 -22.40 4.86
C SER A 410 -12.36 -20.96 5.08
N LEU A 411 -11.62 -19.99 4.53
CA LEU A 411 -12.03 -18.59 4.46
C LEU A 411 -13.38 -18.42 3.75
N ASP A 412 -13.62 -19.14 2.65
CA ASP A 412 -14.89 -19.09 1.92
C ASP A 412 -16.06 -19.65 2.73
N ALA A 413 -15.82 -20.69 3.53
CA ALA A 413 -16.82 -21.18 4.47
C ALA A 413 -17.19 -20.11 5.51
N LEU A 414 -16.21 -19.36 6.02
CA LEU A 414 -16.46 -18.25 6.94
C LEU A 414 -17.32 -17.15 6.29
N VAL A 415 -17.00 -16.78 5.04
CA VAL A 415 -17.78 -15.80 4.27
C VAL A 415 -19.22 -16.27 4.09
N ALA A 416 -19.42 -17.49 3.58
CA ALA A 416 -20.75 -18.05 3.34
C ALA A 416 -21.61 -18.14 4.62
N LEU A 417 -20.99 -18.53 5.75
CA LEU A 417 -21.67 -18.56 7.06
C LEU A 417 -22.05 -17.15 7.52
N THR A 418 -21.17 -16.17 7.30
CA THR A 418 -21.41 -14.77 7.65
C THR A 418 -22.58 -14.20 6.86
N ASP A 419 -22.60 -14.42 5.54
CA ASP A 419 -23.65 -13.95 4.65
C ASP A 419 -25.01 -14.59 5.00
N ALA A 420 -25.01 -15.89 5.30
CA ALA A 420 -26.21 -16.59 5.76
C ALA A 420 -26.76 -16.02 7.08
N ILE A 421 -25.90 -15.56 7.99
CA ILE A 421 -26.30 -14.92 9.25
C ILE A 421 -26.83 -13.50 9.02
N ALA A 422 -26.20 -12.74 8.11
CA ALA A 422 -26.56 -11.35 7.86
C ALA A 422 -27.82 -11.22 6.99
N LYS A 423 -28.13 -12.19 6.13
CA LYS A 423 -29.25 -12.15 5.19
C LYS A 423 -30.59 -11.91 5.89
N GLY A 424 -31.26 -10.81 5.51
CA GLY A 424 -32.58 -10.44 6.03
C GLY A 424 -32.58 -9.81 7.42
N MET A 425 -31.41 -9.57 8.01
CA MET A 425 -31.29 -8.91 9.31
C MET A 425 -31.15 -7.39 9.13
N ALA A 426 -31.90 -6.62 9.91
CA ALA A 426 -31.77 -5.15 9.94
C ALA A 426 -30.67 -4.66 10.90
N LYS A 427 -30.23 -5.51 11.83
CA LYS A 427 -29.23 -5.18 12.86
C LYS A 427 -28.29 -6.37 13.08
N PRO A 428 -27.04 -6.15 13.55
CA PRO A 428 -26.15 -7.21 13.97
C PRO A 428 -26.77 -8.13 15.04
N VAL A 429 -26.69 -9.44 14.82
CA VAL A 429 -27.18 -10.48 15.72
C VAL A 429 -26.03 -11.24 16.36
N PRO A 430 -26.14 -11.68 17.63
CA PRO A 430 -25.09 -12.47 18.26
C PRO A 430 -24.91 -13.81 17.54
N ALA A 431 -23.64 -14.19 17.35
CA ALA A 431 -23.21 -15.48 16.84
C ALA A 431 -22.15 -16.04 17.78
N LEU A 432 -22.35 -17.28 18.23
CA LEU A 432 -21.34 -18.02 18.99
C LEU A 432 -20.22 -18.41 18.01
N VAL A 433 -18.99 -18.06 18.35
CA VAL A 433 -17.80 -18.30 17.50
C VAL A 433 -16.76 -19.04 18.31
N ALA A 434 -16.21 -20.11 17.76
CA ALA A 434 -15.02 -20.75 18.30
C ALA A 434 -13.80 -20.40 17.45
N PHE A 435 -12.70 -20.07 18.12
CA PHE A 435 -11.42 -19.76 17.50
C PHE A 435 -10.28 -20.40 18.28
N GLU A 436 -9.14 -20.56 17.62
CA GLU A 436 -7.94 -21.14 18.19
C GLU A 436 -6.83 -20.09 18.23
N ARG A 437 -6.14 -20.01 19.36
CA ARG A 437 -5.02 -19.10 19.60
C ARG A 437 -3.89 -19.91 20.19
N GLY A 438 -2.82 -20.12 19.42
CA GLY A 438 -1.81 -21.13 19.77
C GLY A 438 -2.46 -22.52 19.85
N ASP A 439 -2.29 -23.20 20.98
CA ASP A 439 -2.85 -24.52 21.27
C ASP A 439 -4.18 -24.47 22.04
N GLU A 440 -4.65 -23.28 22.41
CA GLU A 440 -5.89 -23.08 23.16
C GLU A 440 -7.09 -22.84 22.25
N ARG A 441 -8.24 -23.43 22.60
CA ARG A 441 -9.51 -23.21 21.92
C ARG A 441 -10.43 -22.35 22.78
N PHE A 442 -10.86 -21.23 22.21
CA PHE A 442 -11.73 -20.25 22.83
C PHE A 442 -13.12 -20.27 22.21
N VAL A 443 -14.09 -19.75 22.97
CA VAL A 443 -15.43 -19.45 22.49
C VAL A 443 -15.77 -18.02 22.87
N THR A 444 -16.35 -17.27 21.93
CA THR A 444 -16.77 -15.88 22.12
C THR A 444 -18.10 -15.62 21.41
N VAL A 445 -18.67 -14.43 21.61
CA VAL A 445 -19.88 -13.99 20.93
C VAL A 445 -19.57 -12.76 20.10
N VAL A 446 -19.73 -12.87 18.78
CA VAL A 446 -19.55 -11.78 17.83
C VAL A 446 -20.92 -11.32 17.32
N LYS A 447 -21.17 -10.01 17.27
CA LYS A 447 -22.42 -9.46 16.71
C LYS A 447 -22.26 -9.29 15.20
N LEU A 448 -22.82 -10.21 14.43
CA LEU A 448 -22.69 -10.25 12.96
C LEU A 448 -23.98 -9.76 12.30
N GLY A 449 -23.88 -8.91 11.28
CA GLY A 449 -25.03 -8.46 10.48
C GLY A 449 -24.62 -7.33 9.52
N PRO A 450 -25.59 -6.60 8.93
CA PRO A 450 -25.26 -5.49 8.05
C PRO A 450 -24.39 -4.47 8.80
N ALA A 451 -23.43 -3.86 8.09
CA ALA A 451 -22.62 -2.79 8.65
C ALA A 451 -23.56 -1.71 9.20
N PRO A 452 -23.41 -1.30 10.47
CA PRO A 452 -24.26 -0.25 11.03
C PRO A 452 -24.09 1.02 10.20
N PRO A 453 -25.18 1.76 9.90
CA PRO A 453 -25.04 3.09 9.33
C PRO A 453 -24.19 3.94 10.29
N GLU A 454 -23.36 4.84 9.76
CA GLU A 454 -22.65 5.80 10.60
C GLU A 454 -23.69 6.65 11.34
N GLU A 455 -23.93 6.34 12.61
CA GLU A 455 -24.82 7.14 13.44
C GLU A 455 -24.17 8.50 13.67
N ARG A 456 -24.79 9.56 13.15
CA ARG A 456 -24.35 10.93 13.39
C ARG A 456 -24.51 11.23 14.89
N SER A 457 -23.38 11.35 15.58
CA SER A 457 -23.39 11.85 16.96
C SER A 457 -23.80 13.32 16.92
N MET A 458 -25.05 13.62 17.24
CA MET A 458 -25.47 15.01 17.43
C MET A 458 -25.00 15.50 18.79
N GLU A 459 -24.31 16.62 18.81
CA GLU A 459 -23.98 17.26 20.08
C GLU A 459 -25.18 18.05 20.59
N ALA A 460 -25.30 18.16 21.92
CA ALA A 460 -26.32 19.01 22.51
C ALA A 460 -26.09 20.45 22.06
N GLN A 461 -27.11 21.09 21.47
CA GLN A 461 -27.03 22.50 21.15
C GLN A 461 -26.86 23.32 22.44
N LYS A 462 -25.90 24.24 22.43
CA LYS A 462 -25.61 25.17 23.52
C LYS A 462 -25.62 26.59 22.99
N ALA A 463 -25.88 27.54 23.88
CA ALA A 463 -25.67 28.95 23.61
C ALA A 463 -24.21 29.18 23.17
N TRP A 464 -24.02 30.09 22.23
CA TRP A 464 -22.74 30.35 21.58
C TRP A 464 -22.51 31.84 21.43
N PHE A 465 -21.26 32.25 21.57
CA PHE A 465 -20.81 33.62 21.35
C PHE A 465 -20.14 33.70 19.97
N PRO A 466 -20.79 34.31 18.95
CA PRO A 466 -20.33 34.28 17.57
C PRO A 466 -19.18 35.25 17.29
N ALA A 467 -18.06 35.08 17.98
CA ALA A 467 -16.84 35.85 17.77
C ALA A 467 -15.59 35.00 18.04
N GLY A 468 -14.50 35.34 17.35
CA GLY A 468 -13.17 34.91 17.75
C GLY A 468 -12.71 35.71 18.98
N THR A 469 -12.12 35.03 19.95
CA THR A 469 -11.59 35.67 21.16
C THR A 469 -10.16 35.22 21.47
N GLN A 470 -9.43 36.06 22.19
CA GLN A 470 -8.11 35.80 22.73
C GLN A 470 -8.12 36.11 24.23
N VAL A 471 -7.52 35.26 25.05
CA VAL A 471 -7.41 35.54 26.49
C VAL A 471 -6.61 36.82 26.72
N LEU A 472 -7.11 37.68 27.60
CA LEU A 472 -6.40 38.87 28.06
C LEU A 472 -5.33 38.45 29.09
N THR A 473 -4.17 38.02 28.61
CA THR A 473 -3.06 37.65 29.51
C THR A 473 -2.53 38.86 30.27
N ALA A 474 -1.93 38.66 31.45
CA ALA A 474 -1.44 39.77 32.27
C ALA A 474 -0.48 40.74 31.50
N PRO A 475 0.50 40.26 30.71
CA PRO A 475 1.33 41.16 29.89
C PRO A 475 0.54 41.90 28.80
N LEU A 476 -0.47 41.27 28.22
CA LEU A 476 -1.33 41.90 27.22
C LEU A 476 -2.24 42.95 27.87
N ALA A 477 -2.78 42.68 29.05
CA ALA A 477 -3.56 43.62 29.83
C ALA A 477 -2.73 44.86 30.18
N GLU A 478 -1.49 44.67 30.65
CA GLU A 478 -0.56 45.76 30.97
C GLU A 478 -0.23 46.62 29.73
N ALA A 479 0.11 45.97 28.61
CA ALA A 479 0.40 46.66 27.35
C ALA A 479 -0.80 47.47 26.81
N LEU A 480 -2.03 47.06 27.13
CA LEU A 480 -3.27 47.74 26.75
C LEU A 480 -3.78 48.74 27.80
N GLY A 481 -3.03 48.97 28.90
CA GLY A 481 -3.41 49.90 29.96
C GLY A 481 -4.55 49.40 30.87
N LEU A 482 -4.73 48.08 30.93
CA LEU A 482 -5.78 47.38 31.70
C LEU A 482 -5.17 46.49 32.78
N SER A 483 -4.04 46.89 33.35
CA SER A 483 -3.32 46.13 34.38
C SER A 483 -4.25 45.67 35.50
N GLY A 484 -4.22 44.37 35.80
CA GLY A 484 -5.05 43.73 36.82
C GLY A 484 -6.47 43.36 36.39
N LYS A 485 -6.88 43.66 35.15
CA LYS A 485 -8.15 43.19 34.59
C LYS A 485 -7.98 41.79 33.97
N ALA A 486 -9.02 40.98 34.08
CA ALA A 486 -9.15 39.66 33.46
C ALA A 486 -10.28 39.69 32.42
N GLY A 487 -10.19 38.85 31.39
CA GLY A 487 -11.23 38.78 30.37
C GLY A 487 -10.73 38.24 29.05
N VAL A 488 -11.48 38.52 27.99
CA VAL A 488 -11.10 38.11 26.64
C VAL A 488 -11.23 39.28 25.66
N ARG A 489 -10.26 39.37 24.74
CA ARG A 489 -10.27 40.35 23.65
C ARG A 489 -10.92 39.75 22.42
N VAL A 490 -11.84 40.48 21.81
CA VAL A 490 -12.48 40.11 20.53
C VAL A 490 -11.45 40.25 19.42
N THR A 491 -11.17 39.15 18.73
CA THR A 491 -10.22 39.10 17.60
C THR A 491 -10.91 39.06 16.25
N GLN A 492 -12.15 38.57 16.21
CA GLN A 492 -12.93 38.48 14.98
C GLN A 492 -14.42 38.59 15.29
N VAL A 493 -15.15 39.37 14.51
CA VAL A 493 -16.62 39.43 14.54
C VAL A 493 -17.14 38.76 13.28
N TYR A 494 -18.04 37.80 13.42
CA TYR A 494 -18.61 37.11 12.27
C TYR A 494 -19.78 37.90 11.67
N PRO A 495 -19.81 38.14 10.34
CA PRO A 495 -20.90 38.86 9.68
C PRO A 495 -22.25 38.16 9.85
N GLY A 496 -23.32 38.94 9.95
CA GLY A 496 -24.70 38.47 10.08
C GLY A 496 -25.01 37.79 11.42
N THR A 497 -24.18 37.99 12.45
CA THR A 497 -24.35 37.33 13.76
C THR A 497 -24.78 38.29 14.87
N ALA A 498 -25.22 37.73 16.00
CA ALA A 498 -25.66 38.52 17.16
C ALA A 498 -24.58 39.45 17.73
N VAL A 499 -23.29 39.10 17.61
CA VAL A 499 -22.17 39.96 18.04
C VAL A 499 -22.09 41.21 17.16
N GLU A 500 -22.22 41.05 15.84
CA GLU A 500 -22.24 42.19 14.91
C GLU A 500 -23.47 43.06 15.14
N ALA A 501 -24.65 42.44 15.32
CA ALA A 501 -25.90 43.15 15.60
C ALA A 501 -25.86 43.92 16.94
N ALA A 502 -25.17 43.39 17.95
CA ALA A 502 -24.93 44.06 19.23
C ALA A 502 -23.89 45.20 19.12
N GLY A 503 -23.28 45.40 17.95
CA GLY A 503 -22.31 46.47 17.71
C GLY A 503 -20.95 46.24 18.35
N ILE A 504 -20.62 45.00 18.74
CA ILE A 504 -19.32 44.59 19.26
C ILE A 504 -18.31 44.60 18.09
N GLN A 505 -17.07 45.03 18.35
CA GLN A 505 -16.04 45.29 17.36
C GLN A 505 -14.77 44.50 17.65
N VAL A 506 -13.99 44.25 16.60
CA VAL A 506 -12.63 43.70 16.76
C VAL A 506 -11.80 44.65 17.62
N GLY A 507 -11.21 44.12 18.68
CA GLY A 507 -10.42 44.87 19.66
C GLY A 507 -11.14 45.18 20.97
N ASP A 508 -12.46 45.00 21.05
CA ASP A 508 -13.19 45.10 22.31
C ASP A 508 -12.69 44.06 23.31
N ILE A 509 -12.71 44.40 24.59
CA ILE A 509 -12.30 43.51 25.68
C ILE A 509 -13.49 43.23 26.57
N VAL A 510 -13.96 42.00 26.58
CA VAL A 510 -15.09 41.54 27.39
C VAL A 510 -14.55 41.15 28.78
N LEU A 511 -15.00 41.87 29.81
CA LEU A 511 -14.56 41.68 31.19
C LEU A 511 -15.55 40.84 32.01
N ALA A 512 -16.85 40.94 31.70
CA ALA A 512 -17.90 40.24 32.42
C ALA A 512 -19.09 39.89 31.50
N ILE A 513 -19.88 38.91 31.93
CA ILE A 513 -21.15 38.52 31.31
C ILE A 513 -22.21 38.36 32.42
N ASP A 514 -23.32 39.09 32.31
CA ASP A 514 -24.38 39.21 33.33
C ASP A 514 -23.85 39.60 34.72
N GLY A 515 -22.86 40.50 34.75
CA GLY A 515 -22.17 40.92 35.98
C GLY A 515 -21.20 39.88 36.57
N GLU A 516 -21.10 38.68 35.99
CA GLU A 516 -20.10 37.68 36.37
C GLU A 516 -18.76 37.98 35.67
N PRO A 517 -17.67 38.24 36.41
CA PRO A 517 -16.36 38.46 35.81
C PRO A 517 -15.90 37.22 35.01
N ILE A 518 -15.18 37.45 33.91
CA ILE A 518 -14.55 36.41 33.11
C ILE A 518 -13.10 36.26 33.63
N PRO A 519 -12.79 35.27 34.48
CA PRO A 519 -11.48 35.14 35.15
C PRO A 519 -10.40 34.55 34.23
N ALA A 520 -10.33 35.00 32.98
CA ALA A 520 -9.35 34.54 32.02
C ALA A 520 -8.10 35.44 32.06
N THR A 521 -6.97 34.90 32.51
CA THR A 521 -5.70 35.63 32.66
C THR A 521 -4.49 34.87 32.12
N GLN A 522 -4.64 33.57 31.85
CA GLN A 522 -3.59 32.70 31.32
C GLN A 522 -4.00 32.12 29.96
N PRO A 523 -3.03 31.78 29.09
CA PRO A 523 -3.33 31.18 27.79
C PRO A 523 -4.26 29.94 27.85
N GLU A 524 -4.17 29.14 28.91
CA GLU A 524 -5.02 27.97 29.17
C GLU A 524 -6.50 28.30 29.44
N ASP A 525 -6.84 29.55 29.78
CA ASP A 525 -8.21 29.99 30.11
C ASP A 525 -9.11 30.23 28.89
N VAL A 526 -8.67 29.80 27.70
CA VAL A 526 -9.38 30.01 26.42
C VAL A 526 -10.84 29.49 26.42
N GLN A 527 -11.16 28.52 27.28
CA GLN A 527 -12.50 27.94 27.40
C GLN A 527 -13.40 28.64 28.44
N VAL A 528 -12.91 29.63 29.21
CA VAL A 528 -13.69 30.27 30.29
C VAL A 528 -14.94 30.97 29.76
N LEU A 529 -14.80 31.94 28.84
CA LEU A 529 -15.98 32.59 28.24
C LEU A 529 -16.90 31.59 27.53
N PRO A 530 -16.41 30.68 26.65
CA PRO A 530 -17.25 29.65 26.05
C PRO A 530 -18.02 28.80 27.08
N ALA A 531 -17.39 28.42 28.20
CA ALA A 531 -18.04 27.64 29.25
C ALA A 531 -19.13 28.45 29.97
N MET A 532 -18.88 29.72 30.29
CA MET A 532 -19.88 30.62 30.88
C MET A 532 -21.07 30.80 29.92
N VAL A 533 -20.82 31.02 28.64
CA VAL A 533 -21.87 31.16 27.62
C VAL A 533 -22.70 29.88 27.49
N ARG A 534 -22.07 28.69 27.48
CA ARG A 534 -22.78 27.39 27.39
C ARG A 534 -23.72 27.09 28.56
N GLN A 535 -23.58 27.78 29.70
CA GLN A 535 -24.47 27.63 30.85
C GLN A 535 -25.78 28.42 30.69
N ARG A 536 -25.83 29.37 29.74
CA ARG A 536 -27.00 30.19 29.44
C ARG A 536 -27.92 29.51 28.44
N LYS A 537 -29.17 29.97 28.36
CA LYS A 537 -30.19 29.39 27.47
C LYS A 537 -29.98 29.91 26.05
N ILE A 538 -30.23 29.06 25.07
CA ILE A 538 -30.28 29.48 23.66
C ILE A 538 -31.37 30.55 23.51
N GLY A 539 -31.03 31.66 22.84
CA GLY A 539 -31.92 32.81 22.63
C GLY A 539 -32.10 33.71 23.86
N SER A 540 -31.42 33.44 24.99
CA SER A 540 -31.45 34.39 26.10
C SER A 540 -30.57 35.60 25.80
N LYS A 541 -30.99 36.76 26.28
CA LYS A 541 -30.17 37.95 26.32
C LYS A 541 -29.13 37.84 27.44
N ALA A 542 -27.93 38.33 27.18
CA ALA A 542 -26.86 38.47 28.16
C ALA A 542 -26.29 39.90 28.08
N GLU A 543 -25.96 40.47 29.23
CA GLU A 543 -25.32 41.79 29.33
C GLU A 543 -23.79 41.61 29.39
N LEU A 544 -23.06 42.24 28.47
CA LEU A 544 -21.60 42.19 28.44
C LEU A 544 -21.00 43.52 28.88
N THR A 545 -20.17 43.46 29.92
CA THR A 545 -19.30 44.58 30.29
C THR A 545 -18.06 44.53 29.40
N ILE A 546 -17.95 45.46 28.45
CA ILE A 546 -16.83 45.55 27.52
C ILE A 546 -16.00 46.82 27.72
N VAL A 547 -14.72 46.79 27.34
CA VAL A 547 -13.87 47.98 27.22
C VAL A 547 -13.60 48.26 25.76
N ARG A 548 -13.92 49.48 25.32
CA ARG A 548 -13.61 50.01 23.98
C ARG A 548 -12.91 51.35 24.12
N ALA A 549 -11.72 51.48 23.53
CA ALA A 549 -10.90 52.70 23.59
C ALA A 549 -10.73 53.26 25.04
N GLY A 550 -10.55 52.35 26.02
CA GLY A 550 -10.35 52.69 27.43
C GLY A 550 -11.62 53.04 28.22
N LYS A 551 -12.81 52.99 27.62
CA LYS A 551 -14.09 53.22 28.32
C LYS A 551 -14.85 51.90 28.50
N GLU A 552 -15.38 51.69 29.70
CA GLU A 552 -16.31 50.60 29.99
C GLU A 552 -17.70 50.92 29.42
N LEU A 553 -18.31 49.95 28.73
CA LEU A 553 -19.62 50.00 28.10
C LEU A 553 -20.39 48.73 28.46
N GLU A 554 -21.69 48.85 28.67
CA GLU A 554 -22.59 47.69 28.77
C GLU A 554 -23.25 47.45 27.41
N VAL A 555 -23.18 46.21 26.93
CA VAL A 555 -23.73 45.81 25.63
C VAL A 555 -24.59 44.56 25.81
N GLU A 556 -25.87 44.67 25.47
CA GLU A 556 -26.78 43.52 25.46
C GLU A 556 -26.61 42.71 24.17
N ILE A 557 -26.50 41.39 24.29
CA ILE A 557 -26.40 40.44 23.17
C ILE A 557 -27.41 39.30 23.35
N GLU A 558 -28.06 38.88 22.27
CA GLU A 558 -28.78 37.62 22.23
C GLU A 558 -27.82 36.46 21.94
N LEU A 559 -27.84 35.40 22.75
CA LEU A 559 -26.95 34.25 22.59
C LEU A 559 -27.58 33.17 21.69
N PRO A 560 -27.20 33.06 20.41
CA PRO A 560 -27.77 32.06 19.50
C PRO A 560 -27.31 30.64 19.85
N ALA A 561 -27.94 29.65 19.24
CA ALA A 561 -27.42 28.28 19.25
C ALA A 561 -26.09 28.24 18.48
N ARG A 562 -25.17 27.36 18.91
CA ARG A 562 -24.00 27.00 18.11
C ARG A 562 -24.46 26.49 16.73
N PRO A 563 -23.87 26.97 15.62
CA PRO A 563 -24.17 26.45 14.30
C PRO A 563 -23.77 24.97 14.20
N PRO A 564 -24.48 24.16 13.39
CA PRO A 564 -24.12 22.76 13.19
C PRO A 564 -22.68 22.60 12.69
N GLU A 565 -21.98 21.60 13.21
CA GLU A 565 -20.70 21.16 12.68
C GLU A 565 -20.86 20.35 11.40
N GLY A 566 -19.79 20.22 10.60
CA GLY A 566 -19.83 19.47 9.35
C GLY A 566 -20.33 18.03 9.51
N LYS A 567 -20.00 17.35 10.62
CA LYS A 567 -20.47 15.98 10.93
C LYS A 567 -21.98 15.90 11.25
N GLU A 568 -22.61 17.02 11.56
CA GLU A 568 -24.03 17.12 11.90
C GLU A 568 -24.89 17.47 10.68
N LEU A 569 -24.26 17.88 9.58
CA LEU A 569 -24.93 18.30 8.35
C LEU A 569 -25.25 17.11 7.41
N PRO A 570 -26.19 17.27 6.47
CA PRO A 570 -26.40 16.30 5.41
C PRO A 570 -25.11 16.01 4.64
N ASP A 571 -24.84 14.72 4.45
CA ASP A 571 -23.76 14.19 3.64
C ASP A 571 -24.29 13.23 2.58
N TYR A 572 -23.46 12.96 1.59
CA TYR A 572 -23.70 11.99 0.55
C TYR A 572 -22.40 11.25 0.28
N LYS A 573 -22.42 9.93 0.51
CA LYS A 573 -21.34 9.02 0.13
C LYS A 573 -21.63 8.47 -1.26
N ASN A 574 -20.68 8.63 -2.16
CA ASN A 574 -20.73 8.04 -3.49
C ASN A 574 -19.80 6.83 -3.54
N GLU A 575 -20.38 5.63 -3.56
CA GLU A 575 -19.61 4.38 -3.62
C GLU A 575 -18.87 4.19 -4.96
N PRO A 576 -19.46 4.42 -6.15
CA PRO A 576 -18.75 4.15 -7.42
C PRO A 576 -17.49 4.99 -7.65
N PHE A 577 -17.45 6.22 -7.11
CA PHE A 577 -16.31 7.11 -7.23
C PHE A 577 -15.50 7.26 -5.93
N GLU A 578 -15.94 6.61 -4.85
CA GLU A 578 -15.26 6.47 -3.56
C GLU A 578 -14.91 7.81 -2.88
N PHE A 579 -15.91 8.69 -2.77
CA PHE A 579 -15.81 9.96 -2.03
C PHE A 579 -17.08 10.27 -1.23
N THR A 580 -16.94 11.15 -0.25
CA THR A 580 -18.07 11.70 0.52
C THR A 580 -18.05 13.22 0.44
N VAL A 581 -19.23 13.81 0.28
CA VAL A 581 -19.45 15.25 0.41
C VAL A 581 -20.40 15.54 1.54
N ARG A 582 -20.37 16.78 2.03
CA ARG A 582 -21.32 17.32 2.99
C ARG A 582 -21.69 18.75 2.65
N GLU A 583 -22.75 19.24 3.28
CA GLU A 583 -23.11 20.65 3.20
C GLU A 583 -22.01 21.54 3.82
N ILE A 584 -21.96 22.79 3.34
CA ILE A 584 -21.04 23.81 3.84
C ILE A 584 -21.49 24.24 5.24
N ALA A 585 -20.66 24.00 6.25
CA ALA A 585 -20.90 24.47 7.60
C ALA A 585 -20.52 25.94 7.76
N PHE A 586 -21.09 26.59 8.79
CA PHE A 586 -20.73 27.97 9.13
C PHE A 586 -19.22 28.15 9.31
N LYS A 587 -18.56 27.19 9.99
CA LYS A 587 -17.12 27.22 10.23
C LYS A 587 -16.31 27.16 8.92
N ASP A 588 -16.74 26.37 7.93
CA ASP A 588 -16.05 26.32 6.63
C ASP A 588 -16.08 27.69 5.95
N ARG A 589 -17.21 28.41 6.03
CA ARG A 589 -17.33 29.75 5.46
C ARG A 589 -16.39 30.73 6.14
N VAL A 590 -16.27 30.66 7.46
CA VAL A 590 -15.35 31.49 8.24
C VAL A 590 -13.88 31.19 7.88
N GLU A 591 -13.49 29.92 7.89
CA GLU A 591 -12.11 29.49 7.63
C GLU A 591 -11.67 29.81 6.19
N ASN A 592 -12.58 29.67 5.22
CA ASN A 592 -12.29 29.94 3.81
C ASN A 592 -12.66 31.37 3.36
N GLN A 593 -13.18 32.20 4.27
CA GLN A 593 -13.68 33.55 3.98
C GLN A 593 -14.71 33.57 2.83
N TRP A 594 -15.60 32.58 2.81
CA TRP A 594 -16.65 32.50 1.81
C TRP A 594 -17.86 33.36 2.21
N PRO A 595 -18.38 34.21 1.30
CA PRO A 595 -19.61 34.92 1.56
C PRO A 595 -20.81 33.94 1.56
N ALA A 596 -21.98 34.41 1.99
CA ALA A 596 -23.16 33.56 2.21
C ALA A 596 -23.66 32.89 0.92
N GLU A 597 -23.42 33.52 -0.23
CA GLU A 597 -23.85 33.11 -1.56
C GLU A 597 -22.95 32.03 -2.18
N VAL A 598 -21.84 31.66 -1.53
CA VAL A 598 -21.05 30.51 -2.00
C VAL A 598 -21.85 29.24 -1.77
N GLU A 599 -22.14 28.57 -2.86
CA GLU A 599 -22.87 27.30 -2.95
C GLU A 599 -21.94 26.19 -3.45
N GLY A 600 -22.33 24.94 -3.19
CA GLY A 600 -21.52 23.76 -3.55
C GLY A 600 -21.63 22.63 -2.54
N ALA A 601 -21.14 21.46 -2.94
CA ALA A 601 -20.98 20.31 -2.06
C ALA A 601 -19.51 20.16 -1.65
N LEU A 602 -19.22 20.20 -0.34
CA LEU A 602 -17.87 20.20 0.19
C LEU A 602 -17.37 18.77 0.40
N VAL A 603 -16.26 18.40 -0.24
CA VAL A 603 -15.65 17.07 -0.11
C VAL A 603 -15.09 16.88 1.29
N SER A 604 -15.63 15.91 2.03
CA SER A 604 -15.24 15.57 3.40
C SER A 604 -14.31 14.36 3.49
N SER A 605 -14.42 13.41 2.56
CA SER A 605 -13.49 12.28 2.45
C SER A 605 -13.31 11.85 1.00
N VAL A 606 -12.12 11.35 0.68
CA VAL A 606 -11.80 10.69 -0.59
C VAL A 606 -11.02 9.43 -0.25
N GLU A 607 -11.46 8.27 -0.73
CA GLU A 607 -10.76 7.01 -0.45
C GLU A 607 -9.47 6.94 -1.29
N THR A 608 -8.34 6.69 -0.62
CA THR A 608 -7.02 6.55 -1.27
C THR A 608 -7.07 5.50 -2.37
N GLY A 609 -6.50 5.78 -3.55
CA GLY A 609 -6.50 4.84 -4.68
C GLY A 609 -7.88 4.62 -5.33
N GLY A 610 -8.93 5.27 -4.84
CA GLY A 610 -10.24 5.28 -5.49
C GLY A 610 -10.34 6.26 -6.65
N TRP A 611 -11.42 6.18 -7.44
CA TRP A 611 -11.57 6.96 -8.68
C TRP A 611 -11.46 8.47 -8.47
N ALA A 612 -12.06 9.00 -7.41
CA ALA A 612 -11.93 10.41 -7.06
C ALA A 612 -10.48 10.79 -6.66
N ALA A 613 -9.77 9.93 -5.93
CA ALA A 613 -8.37 10.19 -5.58
C ALA A 613 -7.46 10.18 -6.81
N LEU A 614 -7.65 9.22 -7.73
CA LEU A 614 -6.91 9.11 -8.99
C LEU A 614 -7.13 10.33 -9.89
N ALA A 615 -8.35 10.88 -9.87
CA ALA A 615 -8.68 12.15 -10.53
C ALA A 615 -8.08 13.38 -9.81
N ASN A 616 -7.41 13.20 -8.67
CA ASN A 616 -6.87 14.27 -7.82
C ASN A 616 -7.96 15.18 -7.22
N LEU A 617 -9.15 14.64 -6.94
CA LEU A 617 -10.13 15.25 -6.04
C LEU A 617 -9.59 15.17 -4.60
N LYS A 618 -9.76 16.24 -3.81
CA LYS A 618 -9.20 16.33 -2.47
C LYS A 618 -10.24 16.72 -1.45
N VAL A 619 -10.02 16.28 -0.21
CA VAL A 619 -10.74 16.80 0.96
C VAL A 619 -10.58 18.32 1.01
N GLY A 620 -11.70 19.02 1.20
CA GLY A 620 -11.76 20.49 1.17
C GLY A 620 -12.05 21.10 -0.21
N ASP A 621 -12.08 20.30 -1.28
CA ASP A 621 -12.60 20.78 -2.56
C ASP A 621 -14.11 21.05 -2.45
N LEU A 622 -14.54 22.19 -2.99
CA LEU A 622 -15.95 22.52 -3.11
C LEU A 622 -16.41 22.22 -4.54
N ILE A 623 -17.29 21.23 -4.71
CA ILE A 623 -17.84 20.87 -6.02
C ILE A 623 -18.89 21.90 -6.41
N LEU A 624 -18.66 22.58 -7.52
CA LEU A 624 -19.50 23.64 -8.06
C LEU A 624 -20.39 23.15 -9.22
N ALA A 625 -19.90 22.20 -10.01
CA ALA A 625 -20.64 21.63 -11.14
C ALA A 625 -20.20 20.20 -11.48
N VAL A 626 -21.11 19.43 -12.07
CA VAL A 626 -20.86 18.10 -12.65
C VAL A 626 -21.34 18.11 -14.10
N ASP A 627 -20.48 17.81 -15.07
CA ASP A 627 -20.76 17.90 -16.52
C ASP A 627 -21.42 19.24 -16.92
N SER A 628 -20.94 20.36 -16.34
CA SER A 628 -21.51 21.71 -16.47
C SER A 628 -22.88 21.95 -15.82
N MET A 629 -23.48 20.95 -15.15
CA MET A 629 -24.67 21.16 -14.33
C MET A 629 -24.26 21.76 -12.97
N PRO A 630 -24.78 22.95 -12.60
CA PRO A 630 -24.47 23.56 -11.31
C PRO A 630 -24.92 22.68 -10.14
N ILE A 631 -24.06 22.58 -9.13
CA ILE A 631 -24.31 21.87 -7.88
C ILE A 631 -24.36 22.91 -6.76
N PRO A 632 -25.55 23.43 -6.41
CA PRO A 632 -25.66 24.39 -5.31
C PRO A 632 -25.52 23.74 -3.92
N ASP A 633 -25.79 22.43 -3.80
CA ASP A 633 -25.93 21.72 -2.51
C ASP A 633 -25.66 20.21 -2.64
N VAL A 634 -25.68 19.48 -1.53
CA VAL A 634 -25.48 18.01 -1.54
C VAL A 634 -26.62 17.27 -2.23
N LYS A 635 -27.84 17.81 -2.15
CA LYS A 635 -29.04 17.19 -2.74
C LYS A 635 -28.98 17.17 -4.27
N SER A 636 -28.56 18.28 -4.87
CA SER A 636 -28.34 18.42 -6.31
C SER A 636 -27.19 17.53 -6.77
N LEU A 637 -26.11 17.41 -5.99
CA LEU A 637 -25.05 16.45 -6.29
C LEU A 637 -25.57 15.02 -6.27
N THR A 638 -26.35 14.65 -5.25
CA THR A 638 -26.93 13.30 -5.12
C THR A 638 -27.75 12.95 -6.37
N ALA A 639 -28.65 13.85 -6.78
CA ALA A 639 -29.46 13.66 -7.98
C ALA A 639 -28.61 13.58 -9.27
N ALA A 640 -27.57 14.42 -9.40
CA ALA A 640 -26.66 14.38 -10.54
C ALA A 640 -25.90 13.05 -10.61
N MET A 641 -25.38 12.56 -9.47
CA MET A 641 -24.64 11.32 -9.41
C MET A 641 -25.53 10.08 -9.61
N GLU A 642 -26.80 10.12 -9.20
CA GLU A 642 -27.78 9.08 -9.52
C GLU A 642 -28.06 8.99 -11.04
N ASP A 643 -28.09 10.12 -11.74
CA ASP A 643 -28.20 10.15 -13.20
C ASP A 643 -26.94 9.64 -13.89
N VAL A 644 -25.75 10.06 -13.42
CA VAL A 644 -24.46 9.55 -13.89
C VAL A 644 -24.38 8.03 -13.72
N ALA A 645 -24.85 7.49 -12.59
CA ALA A 645 -24.88 6.04 -12.34
C ALA A 645 -25.79 5.27 -13.31
N LYS A 646 -26.86 5.90 -13.82
CA LYS A 646 -27.74 5.32 -14.85
C LYS A 646 -27.10 5.38 -16.23
N ARG A 647 -26.48 6.51 -16.59
CA ARG A 647 -25.86 6.72 -17.91
C ARG A 647 -24.54 5.99 -18.10
N ARG A 648 -23.82 5.74 -17.00
CA ARG A 648 -22.50 5.09 -16.98
C ARG A 648 -21.50 5.69 -17.98
N PRO A 649 -21.26 7.02 -17.98
CA PRO A 649 -20.37 7.65 -18.93
C PRO A 649 -18.91 7.20 -18.72
N ALA A 650 -18.12 7.14 -19.80
CA ALA A 650 -16.71 6.74 -19.72
C ALA A 650 -15.84 7.71 -18.88
N TRP A 651 -16.23 8.99 -18.85
CA TRP A 651 -15.59 10.05 -18.07
C TRP A 651 -16.64 11.02 -17.53
N LEU A 652 -16.28 11.76 -16.48
CA LEU A 652 -17.11 12.74 -15.79
C LEU A 652 -16.26 13.95 -15.43
N ILE A 653 -16.76 15.16 -15.67
CA ILE A 653 -16.00 16.38 -15.31
C ILE A 653 -16.64 17.08 -14.11
N PHE A 654 -15.88 17.23 -13.04
CA PHE A 654 -16.22 18.10 -11.93
C PHE A 654 -15.56 19.46 -12.12
N GLN A 655 -16.32 20.53 -11.90
CA GLN A 655 -15.74 21.85 -11.63
C GLN A 655 -15.65 22.01 -10.12
N VAL A 656 -14.44 22.21 -9.61
CA VAL A 656 -14.20 22.34 -8.17
C VAL A 656 -13.50 23.65 -7.84
N ARG A 657 -13.77 24.18 -6.65
CA ARG A 657 -13.00 25.24 -6.04
C ARG A 657 -12.07 24.66 -4.98
N ARG A 658 -10.77 24.93 -5.12
CA ARG A 658 -9.71 24.56 -4.18
C ARG A 658 -9.03 25.83 -3.69
N GLY A 659 -9.31 26.21 -2.45
CA GLY A 659 -8.92 27.51 -1.92
C GLY A 659 -9.51 28.66 -2.74
N ILE A 660 -8.63 29.43 -3.41
CA ILE A 660 -9.02 30.57 -4.26
C ILE A 660 -9.11 30.21 -5.75
N HIS A 661 -8.75 28.98 -6.14
CA HIS A 661 -8.71 28.57 -7.54
C HIS A 661 -9.92 27.73 -7.89
N THR A 662 -10.42 27.90 -9.12
CA THR A 662 -11.37 26.97 -9.72
C THR A 662 -10.63 26.14 -10.75
N MET A 663 -10.92 24.84 -10.79
CA MET A 663 -10.30 23.90 -11.73
C MET A 663 -11.27 22.81 -12.12
N PHE A 664 -10.93 22.10 -13.19
CA PHE A 664 -11.66 20.92 -13.63
C PHE A 664 -10.93 19.67 -13.18
N VAL A 665 -11.70 18.69 -12.73
CA VAL A 665 -11.26 17.37 -12.31
C VAL A 665 -11.98 16.36 -13.19
N GLU A 666 -11.24 15.56 -13.94
CA GLU A 666 -11.79 14.52 -14.80
C GLU A 666 -11.71 13.17 -14.08
N LEU A 667 -12.86 12.52 -13.89
CA LEU A 667 -12.99 11.22 -13.26
C LEU A 667 -13.31 10.19 -14.33
N GLU A 668 -12.56 9.09 -14.38
CA GLU A 668 -12.74 8.02 -15.38
C GLU A 668 -13.24 6.72 -14.73
N PRO A 669 -14.47 6.63 -14.23
CA PRO A 669 -14.90 5.45 -13.47
C PRO A 669 -14.87 4.19 -14.34
N THR A 670 -14.39 3.07 -13.78
CA THR A 670 -14.78 1.77 -14.33
C THR A 670 -16.11 1.38 -13.72
N TRP A 671 -17.14 1.31 -14.55
CA TRP A 671 -18.47 0.82 -14.18
C TRP A 671 -18.51 -0.70 -13.95
N ARG A 672 -17.41 -1.28 -13.44
CA ARG A 672 -17.34 -2.70 -13.11
C ARG A 672 -18.36 -2.96 -12.01
N VAL A 673 -19.46 -3.56 -12.45
CA VAL A 673 -20.42 -4.24 -11.61
C VAL A 673 -19.63 -5.35 -10.92
N GLU A 674 -19.72 -5.46 -9.60
CA GLU A 674 -19.32 -6.68 -8.91
C GLU A 674 -19.92 -7.90 -9.64
N PRO A 675 -19.20 -9.03 -9.72
CA PRO A 675 -19.72 -10.24 -10.37
C PRO A 675 -21.06 -10.73 -9.78
#